data_AF-A0A2G9Y6B6-F1
#
_entry.id   AF-A0A2G9Y6B6-F1
#
_cell.length_a   1.000
_cell.length_b   1.000
_cell.length_c   1.000
_cell.angle_alpha   90.00
_cell.angle_beta   90.00
_cell.angle_gamma   90.00
#
_symmetry.space_group_name_H-M   'P 1'
#
loop_
_entity.id
_entity.type
_entity.pdbx_description
1 polymer ?
#
loop_
_entity_poly.entity_id
_entity_poly.type
_entity_poly.pdbx_seq_one_letter_code
_entity_poly.pdbx_strand_id
1 'polypeptide(L)'
;MPLLTEVLEEKQKVLIVSKKSYRFLDYFKKCLKKYAVDIFISPSSPGNFHIFDYCFFIDEVPSLAKLKKSQTYFIFFLLNKKNLSSSLLKELKKYKVIKVNSEDLKTQEVDRILWFIFSQTQEKTLKIETSFPRLKKIKTLNSLQLKIKQLSTKKNLIIFSLLVVLFLHFLFIPFLLTSSFFTYLSFQALKKEQVESSQSSLNKATTFHLTTKKLYSFSRPSLLFFNLALFPDNLIDINQKSQLIINQAIILLKNCKEIQKVIFQKNKTEEEISELKLRFVKLHQGLKTMVNQSLFLAQKINFPLIFFKKLNQQLLELSDLVGKADKVVSYLELVLSTYEPKKYLILFVNNMELRPGGGFIGSFGILTTKYFTLDDLKIYDVYDADGQLTAHIPPPKPIEKYLQLPHWFLRDSNFSPDFLEDYNQALFFLDKEIGMTDFSGGMVITTSAIENILSVFGNLYLPDYKEYINDKNFYLKTQLYVEKNFFPGSIQKKVFLSSLINQIFIKAEDISLAKLGLAIKKSLDEKQIVVYLDDDKIQSLIDSSYWSGRVIEPKCTLPQESCLIDYLFPYDANVGANKANLFINRFFNLKTTIDSQGNINHLFSLSYINSSPGETFPTGYYRNYLQLLLPLNSTIKTITKDGVLLEDVDQKDDLYKTIGLYFEVPPKKTVEIKIAYQLQEKLTGDKLYQLVVQKQIGSSNSDLVLQFSLAKNITLTNHNFSPIVKDSEIVYNTSLSTDKIFLMELNKNE
;
A
#
# COMPACT_ATOMS: atom_id res chain seq x y z
N MET A 1 21.86 -25.61 28.33
CA MET A 1 21.21 -24.70 29.29
C MET A 1 19.87 -24.28 28.71
N PRO A 2 18.75 -24.47 29.42
CA PRO A 2 17.47 -23.90 28.99
C PRO A 2 17.55 -22.38 29.07
N LEU A 3 17.13 -21.68 28.01
CA LEU A 3 17.02 -20.23 27.99
C LEU A 3 15.80 -19.83 28.83
N LEU A 4 16.02 -19.40 30.07
CA LEU A 4 15.00 -18.74 30.87
C LEU A 4 14.94 -17.27 30.44
N THR A 5 13.77 -16.84 29.98
CA THR A 5 13.52 -15.46 29.56
C THR A 5 12.61 -14.83 30.60
N GLU A 6 13.05 -13.75 31.23
CA GLU A 6 12.28 -13.03 32.26
C GLU A 6 11.77 -11.71 31.64
N VAL A 7 10.46 -11.47 31.72
CA VAL A 7 9.85 -10.22 31.27
C VAL A 7 9.79 -9.28 32.47
N LEU A 8 10.50 -8.16 32.40
CA LEU A 8 10.50 -7.14 33.45
C LEU A 8 9.40 -6.11 33.17
N GLU A 9 8.57 -5.81 34.17
CA GLU A 9 7.45 -4.86 34.06
C GLU A 9 7.92 -3.38 34.00
N GLU A 10 9.10 -3.08 34.54
CA GLU A 10 9.68 -1.73 34.54
C GLU A 10 10.99 -1.63 33.73
N LYS A 11 11.20 -0.47 33.09
CA LYS A 11 12.41 -0.17 32.34
C LYS A 11 13.60 0.01 33.28
N GLN A 12 14.64 -0.81 33.10
CA GLN A 12 15.87 -0.69 33.86
C GLN A 12 16.61 0.62 33.52
N LYS A 13 17.24 1.24 34.53
CA LYS A 13 18.02 2.47 34.39
C LYS A 13 19.51 2.16 34.34
N VAL A 14 20.15 2.57 33.25
CA VAL A 14 21.58 2.38 33.00
C VAL A 14 22.32 3.70 33.03
N LEU A 15 23.40 3.78 33.81
CA LEU A 15 24.38 4.87 33.75
C LEU A 15 25.65 4.44 33.03
N ILE A 16 26.13 5.25 32.09
CA ILE A 16 27.44 5.10 31.44
C ILE A 16 28.34 6.27 31.85
N VAL A 17 29.43 5.97 32.54
CA VAL A 17 30.46 6.92 32.96
C VAL A 17 31.69 6.78 32.08
N SER A 18 32.02 7.84 31.34
CA SER A 18 33.20 7.87 30.47
C SER A 18 33.67 9.31 30.27
N LYS A 19 34.94 9.61 30.60
CA LYS A 19 35.53 10.94 30.34
C LYS A 19 35.77 11.21 28.86
N LYS A 20 35.99 10.15 28.06
CA LYS A 20 36.25 10.23 26.62
C LYS A 20 35.07 9.64 25.84
N SER A 21 34.81 10.16 24.65
CA SER A 21 33.85 9.56 23.73
C SER A 21 34.54 8.48 22.90
N TYR A 22 34.26 7.21 23.19
CA TYR A 22 34.75 6.08 22.39
C TYR A 22 33.82 5.81 21.20
N ARG A 23 34.37 5.46 20.04
CA ARG A 23 33.59 5.21 18.82
C ARG A 23 32.52 4.12 18.98
N PHE A 24 32.80 3.09 19.80
CA PHE A 24 31.85 2.01 20.02
C PHE A 24 30.65 2.41 20.90
N LEU A 25 30.72 3.54 21.63
CA LEU A 25 29.67 3.95 22.57
C LEU A 25 28.33 4.18 21.89
N ASP A 26 28.30 4.75 20.69
CA ASP A 26 27.04 5.03 20.01
C ASP A 26 26.35 3.75 19.54
N TYR A 27 27.14 2.76 19.10
CA TYR A 27 26.63 1.43 18.79
C TYR A 27 26.18 0.69 20.06
N PHE A 28 26.97 0.77 21.14
CA PHE A 28 26.65 0.18 22.43
C PHE A 28 25.33 0.71 23.01
N LYS A 29 25.11 2.02 22.96
CA LYS A 29 23.83 2.67 23.35
C LYS A 29 22.67 2.15 22.50
N LYS A 30 22.86 2.05 21.18
CA LYS A 30 21.83 1.55 20.27
C LYS A 30 21.45 0.11 20.61
N CYS A 31 22.41 -0.73 20.99
CA CYS A 31 22.12 -2.09 21.41
C CYS A 31 21.44 -2.16 22.78
N LEU A 32 21.85 -1.35 23.76
CA LEU A 32 21.16 -1.26 25.06
C LEU A 32 19.70 -0.80 24.93
N LYS A 33 19.41 0.16 24.04
CA LYS A 33 18.03 0.61 23.78
C LYS A 33 17.10 -0.49 23.28
N LYS A 34 17.62 -1.56 22.66
CA LYS A 34 16.81 -2.71 22.23
C LYS A 34 16.22 -3.49 23.40
N TYR A 35 16.80 -3.37 24.59
CA TYR A 35 16.35 -4.05 25.81
C TYR A 35 15.45 -3.17 26.69
N ALA A 36 14.81 -2.13 26.11
CA ALA A 36 13.91 -1.21 26.80
C ALA A 36 14.51 -0.51 28.03
N VAL A 37 15.80 -0.17 27.98
CA VAL A 37 16.54 0.47 29.07
C VAL A 37 16.60 1.99 28.91
N ASP A 38 16.45 2.74 30.01
CA ASP A 38 16.70 4.19 30.07
C ASP A 38 18.19 4.47 30.32
N ILE A 39 18.85 5.15 29.36
CA ILE A 39 20.32 5.33 29.36
C ILE A 39 20.70 6.76 29.71
N PHE A 40 21.53 6.90 30.74
CA PHE A 40 22.13 8.14 31.22
C PHE A 40 23.64 8.12 30.95
N ILE A 41 24.21 9.25 30.55
CA ILE A 41 25.66 9.37 30.28
C ILE A 41 26.22 10.50 31.11
N SER A 42 27.34 10.25 31.78
CA SER A 42 28.03 11.27 32.56
C SER A 42 29.55 11.22 32.32
N PRO A 43 30.22 12.37 32.18
CA PRO A 43 31.69 12.42 32.12
C PRO A 43 32.34 12.12 33.48
N SER A 44 31.59 12.16 34.58
CA SER A 44 32.08 11.91 35.95
C SER A 44 31.11 11.06 36.77
N SER A 45 31.61 10.42 37.81
CA SER A 45 30.81 9.55 38.68
C SER A 45 29.88 10.37 39.59
N PRO A 46 28.55 10.17 39.56
CA PRO A 46 27.62 10.88 40.45
C PRO A 46 27.85 10.54 41.92
N GLY A 47 27.28 11.37 42.82
CA GLY A 47 27.39 11.17 44.27
C GLY A 47 26.59 9.98 44.81
N ASN A 48 25.54 9.55 44.10
CA ASN A 48 24.63 8.46 44.50
C ASN A 48 24.31 7.57 43.28
N PHE A 49 24.35 6.24 43.48
CA PHE A 49 24.10 5.23 42.45
C PHE A 49 22.79 4.45 42.63
N HIS A 50 22.05 4.66 43.73
CA HIS A 50 20.86 3.89 44.09
C HIS A 50 19.70 3.95 43.06
N ILE A 51 19.73 4.95 42.18
CA ILE A 51 18.68 5.17 41.16
C ILE A 51 18.95 4.33 39.88
N PHE A 52 20.16 3.75 39.75
CA PHE A 52 20.54 2.97 38.58
C PHE A 52 20.63 1.49 38.92
N ASP A 53 20.13 0.65 38.00
CA ASP A 53 20.21 -0.81 38.09
C ASP A 53 21.59 -1.30 37.62
N TYR A 54 22.15 -0.64 36.61
CA TYR A 54 23.49 -0.94 36.08
C TYR A 54 24.31 0.32 35.85
N CYS A 55 25.58 0.28 36.25
CA CYS A 55 26.54 1.36 36.06
C CYS A 55 27.75 0.85 35.29
N PHE A 56 27.97 1.38 34.10
CA PHE A 56 29.10 1.11 33.24
C PHE A 56 30.20 2.15 33.44
N PHE A 57 31.38 1.73 33.84
CA PHE A 57 32.57 2.57 33.91
C PHE A 57 33.51 2.21 32.78
N ILE A 58 33.74 3.14 31.85
CA ILE A 58 34.63 2.92 30.72
C ILE A 58 35.95 3.62 30.98
N ASP A 59 36.97 2.81 31.23
CA ASP A 59 38.34 3.23 31.53
C ASP A 59 38.47 4.18 32.73
N GLU A 60 37.45 4.18 33.59
CA GLU A 60 37.31 5.02 34.77
C GLU A 60 37.19 4.15 36.03
N VAL A 61 37.79 4.59 37.14
CA VAL A 61 37.69 3.91 38.43
C VAL A 61 37.11 4.88 39.47
N PRO A 62 35.86 4.68 39.93
CA PRO A 62 35.26 5.52 40.95
C PRO A 62 35.92 5.32 42.32
N SER A 63 35.81 6.31 43.21
CA SER A 63 36.36 6.22 44.57
C SER A 63 35.59 5.23 45.45
N LEU A 64 36.32 4.38 46.19
CA LEU A 64 35.78 3.26 47.00
C LEU A 64 34.69 3.67 48.00
N ALA A 65 34.77 4.87 48.57
CA ALA A 65 33.80 5.36 49.56
C ALA A 65 32.36 5.44 49.01
N LYS A 66 32.18 5.54 47.68
CA LYS A 66 30.89 5.74 47.02
C LYS A 66 30.15 4.45 46.64
N LEU A 67 30.80 3.28 46.72
CA LEU A 67 30.27 2.02 46.15
C LEU A 67 29.69 1.07 47.21
N LYS A 68 29.96 1.28 48.50
CA LYS A 68 29.78 0.28 49.57
C LYS A 68 28.33 -0.03 49.97
N LYS A 69 27.30 0.62 49.38
CA LYS A 69 25.90 0.46 49.83
C LYS A 69 24.84 0.28 48.74
N SER A 70 25.17 0.25 47.45
CA SER A 70 24.16 0.16 46.38
C SER A 70 23.82 -1.29 45.98
N GLN A 71 22.56 -1.54 45.62
CA GLN A 71 22.14 -2.81 44.98
C GLN A 71 22.48 -2.88 43.47
N THR A 72 22.95 -1.77 42.90
CA THR A 72 23.37 -1.58 41.52
C THR A 72 24.44 -2.59 41.07
N TYR A 73 24.32 -3.09 39.85
CA TYR A 73 25.32 -3.91 39.20
C TYR A 73 26.40 -3.03 38.57
N PHE A 74 27.66 -3.22 38.96
CA PHE A 74 28.78 -2.44 38.44
C PHE A 74 29.53 -3.18 37.33
N ILE A 75 29.62 -2.57 36.14
CA ILE A 75 30.39 -3.10 35.01
C ILE A 75 31.61 -2.22 34.77
N PHE A 76 32.80 -2.81 34.81
CA PHE A 76 34.05 -2.12 34.52
C PHE A 76 34.59 -2.54 33.15
N PHE A 77 34.65 -1.59 32.23
CA PHE A 77 35.32 -1.73 30.93
C PHE A 77 36.75 -1.22 31.03
N LEU A 78 37.72 -2.13 30.93
CA LEU A 78 39.15 -1.85 30.98
C LEU A 78 39.75 -2.00 29.60
N LEU A 79 40.19 -0.88 29.03
CA LEU A 79 40.86 -0.84 27.73
C LEU A 79 42.38 -0.90 27.92
N ASN A 80 43.11 -1.46 26.95
CA ASN A 80 44.58 -1.46 26.88
C ASN A 80 45.30 -2.01 28.14
N LYS A 81 44.87 -3.18 28.63
CA LYS A 81 45.52 -3.95 29.72
C LYS A 81 45.66 -3.23 31.08
N LYS A 82 44.83 -2.23 31.37
CA LYS A 82 44.72 -1.72 32.75
C LYS A 82 44.17 -2.81 33.68
N ASN A 83 44.72 -2.90 34.89
CA ASN A 83 44.23 -3.78 35.93
C ASN A 83 43.49 -2.98 37.00
N LEU A 84 42.31 -3.44 37.40
CA LEU A 84 41.62 -2.93 38.58
C LEU A 84 42.30 -3.46 39.84
N SER A 85 42.39 -2.65 40.90
CA SER A 85 42.91 -3.12 42.19
C SER A 85 42.06 -4.28 42.73
N SER A 86 42.73 -5.35 43.18
CA SER A 86 42.07 -6.52 43.78
C SER A 86 41.36 -6.17 45.10
N SER A 87 41.78 -5.10 45.79
CA SER A 87 41.11 -4.61 47.00
C SER A 87 39.72 -4.01 46.70
N LEU A 88 39.56 -3.32 45.57
CA LEU A 88 38.30 -2.68 45.17
C LEU A 88 37.22 -3.69 44.77
N LEU A 89 37.63 -4.79 44.14
CA LEU A 89 36.70 -5.86 43.73
C LEU A 89 36.22 -6.73 44.89
N LYS A 90 37.03 -6.89 45.96
CA LYS A 90 36.67 -7.68 47.14
C LYS A 90 35.49 -7.08 47.92
N GLU A 91 35.28 -5.77 47.82
CA GLU A 91 34.23 -5.06 48.56
C GLU A 91 32.90 -4.95 47.78
N LEU A 92 32.85 -5.40 46.52
CA LEU A 92 31.67 -5.33 45.66
C LEU A 92 30.93 -6.69 45.59
N LYS A 93 29.63 -6.70 45.90
CA LYS A 93 28.79 -7.91 45.81
C LYS A 93 28.43 -8.28 44.36
N LYS A 94 28.03 -7.30 43.53
CA LYS A 94 27.54 -7.49 42.16
C LYS A 94 28.41 -6.70 41.16
N TYR A 95 29.33 -7.39 40.47
CA TYR A 95 30.16 -6.76 39.45
C TYR A 95 30.56 -7.69 38.32
N LYS A 96 30.87 -7.10 37.16
CA LYS A 96 31.51 -7.77 36.01
C LYS A 96 32.63 -6.88 35.45
N VAL A 97 33.72 -7.51 35.02
CA VAL A 97 34.90 -6.83 34.46
C VAL A 97 35.08 -7.29 33.01
N ILE A 98 35.27 -6.34 32.11
CA ILE A 98 35.46 -6.59 30.69
C ILE A 98 36.82 -6.01 30.31
N LYS A 99 37.75 -6.89 29.93
CA LYS A 99 39.09 -6.50 29.49
C LYS A 99 39.16 -6.59 27.97
N VAL A 100 39.41 -5.45 27.33
CA VAL A 100 39.54 -5.35 25.87
C VAL A 100 40.93 -4.83 25.53
N ASN A 101 41.60 -5.49 24.60
CA ASN A 101 42.96 -5.12 24.17
C ASN A 101 42.99 -4.05 23.05
N SER A 102 41.82 -3.50 22.65
CA SER A 102 41.69 -2.45 21.64
C SER A 102 40.62 -1.42 22.04
N GLU A 103 40.78 -0.19 21.57
CA GLU A 103 39.79 0.89 21.75
C GLU A 103 38.63 0.82 20.73
N ASP A 104 38.84 0.12 19.61
CA ASP A 104 37.84 -0.16 18.60
C ASP A 104 37.28 -1.57 18.79
N LEU A 105 36.04 -1.66 19.26
CA LEU A 105 35.25 -2.89 19.35
C LEU A 105 34.40 -3.06 18.09
N LYS A 106 34.42 -4.25 17.48
CA LYS A 106 33.51 -4.57 16.36
C LYS A 106 32.09 -4.82 16.87
N THR A 107 31.11 -4.69 15.98
CA THR A 107 29.68 -4.88 16.29
C THR A 107 29.39 -6.25 16.92
N GLN A 108 30.00 -7.33 16.40
CA GLN A 108 29.87 -8.69 16.92
C GLN A 108 30.44 -8.85 18.35
N GLU A 109 31.45 -8.07 18.71
CA GLU A 109 32.07 -8.12 20.04
C GLU A 109 31.19 -7.43 21.08
N VAL A 110 30.49 -6.36 20.68
CA VAL A 110 29.51 -5.67 21.52
C VAL A 110 28.34 -6.57 21.89
N ASP A 111 27.84 -7.38 20.95
CA ASP A 111 26.77 -8.33 21.25
C ASP A 111 27.24 -9.43 22.23
N ARG A 112 28.47 -9.93 22.08
CA ARG A 112 29.07 -10.88 23.02
C ARG A 112 29.25 -10.30 24.42
N ILE A 113 29.60 -9.01 24.49
CA ILE A 113 29.72 -8.27 25.75
C ILE A 113 28.35 -8.17 26.44
N LEU A 114 27.31 -7.75 25.72
CA LEU A 114 25.97 -7.61 26.29
C LEU A 114 25.43 -8.94 26.78
N TRP A 115 25.64 -10.02 26.01
CA TRP A 115 25.30 -11.37 26.45
C TRP A 115 26.03 -11.76 27.74
N PHE A 116 27.33 -11.48 27.83
CA PHE A 116 28.09 -11.74 29.05
C PHE A 116 27.57 -10.92 30.24
N ILE A 117 27.17 -9.65 30.04
CA ILE A 117 26.66 -8.79 31.11
C ILE A 117 25.33 -9.31 31.67
N PHE A 118 24.38 -9.64 30.79
CA PHE A 118 23.01 -10.01 31.19
C PHE A 118 22.82 -11.50 31.47
N SER A 119 23.77 -12.37 31.11
CA SER A 119 23.70 -13.78 31.47
C SER A 119 23.93 -14.02 32.98
N GLN A 120 23.33 -15.08 33.50
CA GLN A 120 23.52 -15.56 34.88
C GLN A 120 24.86 -16.32 35.10
N THR A 121 25.87 -16.06 34.26
CA THR A 121 27.19 -16.70 34.40
C THR A 121 27.85 -16.35 35.73
N GLN A 122 28.51 -17.34 36.35
CA GLN A 122 29.34 -17.14 37.55
C GLN A 122 30.67 -16.44 37.21
N GLU A 123 31.06 -16.39 35.93
CA GLU A 123 32.27 -15.69 35.50
C GLU A 123 32.13 -14.18 35.70
N LYS A 124 33.03 -13.62 36.52
CA LYS A 124 33.07 -12.17 36.78
C LYS A 124 33.96 -11.40 35.81
N THR A 125 34.67 -12.07 34.90
CA THR A 125 35.60 -11.40 33.98
C THR A 125 35.56 -11.97 32.57
N LEU A 126 35.29 -11.12 31.59
CA LEU A 126 35.40 -11.45 30.17
C LEU A 126 36.67 -10.82 29.58
N LYS A 127 37.49 -11.62 28.90
CA LYS A 127 38.63 -11.15 28.13
C LYS A 127 38.30 -11.22 26.64
N ILE A 128 38.45 -10.11 25.94
CA ILE A 128 38.31 -10.04 24.49
C ILE A 128 39.67 -9.73 23.91
N GLU A 129 40.26 -10.77 23.31
CA GLU A 129 41.50 -10.66 22.55
C GLU A 129 41.14 -10.38 21.10
N THR A 130 41.25 -9.12 20.70
CA THR A 130 41.13 -8.75 19.29
C THR A 130 42.41 -9.19 18.58
N SER A 131 42.31 -10.26 17.79
CA SER A 131 43.40 -10.75 16.95
C SER A 131 43.63 -9.80 15.76
N PHE A 132 44.23 -8.65 16.03
CA PHE A 132 44.96 -7.99 14.97
C PHE A 132 46.26 -8.78 14.74
N PRO A 133 46.63 -9.10 13.48
CA PRO A 133 48.03 -9.32 13.17
C PRO A 133 48.75 -8.10 13.74
N ARG A 134 49.75 -8.31 14.61
CA ARG A 134 50.61 -7.21 15.05
C ARG A 134 51.07 -6.50 13.77
N LEU A 135 50.53 -5.32 13.51
CA LEU A 135 51.15 -4.34 12.65
C LEU A 135 52.59 -4.28 13.16
N LYS A 136 53.54 -4.77 12.35
CA LYS A 136 54.96 -4.46 12.57
C LYS A 136 55.00 -2.98 12.92
N LYS A 137 55.59 -2.64 14.07
CA LYS A 137 55.89 -1.25 14.41
C LYS A 137 56.38 -0.60 13.12
N ILE A 138 55.59 0.33 12.59
CA ILE A 138 56.10 1.27 11.60
C ILE A 138 57.24 1.93 12.36
N LYS A 139 58.48 1.60 11.96
CA LYS A 139 59.65 2.38 12.37
C LYS A 139 59.22 3.82 12.26
N THR A 140 59.45 4.59 13.32
CA THR A 140 59.37 6.04 13.26
C THR A 140 59.76 6.49 11.87
N LEU A 141 58.81 7.10 11.16
CA LEU A 141 59.15 7.96 10.05
C LEU A 141 59.94 9.11 10.66
N ASN A 142 61.22 8.85 10.95
CA ASN A 142 62.27 9.81 10.73
C ASN A 142 61.90 10.47 9.43
N SER A 143 61.69 11.79 9.47
CA SER A 143 61.56 12.67 8.33
C SER A 143 61.41 11.94 6.99
N LEU A 144 60.25 12.09 6.34
CA LEU A 144 60.15 11.95 4.89
C LEU A 144 61.05 13.01 4.21
N GLN A 145 62.36 13.02 4.48
CA GLN A 145 63.31 13.13 3.42
C GLN A 145 63.09 11.87 2.57
N LEU A 146 62.18 11.99 1.61
CA LEU A 146 62.19 11.12 0.44
C LEU A 146 63.65 11.03 0.00
N LYS A 147 64.28 9.86 0.16
CA LYS A 147 65.50 9.53 -0.57
C LYS A 147 65.10 9.35 -2.03
N ILE A 148 64.79 10.46 -2.71
CA ILE A 148 64.44 10.54 -4.14
C ILE A 148 65.58 9.93 -4.98
N LYS A 149 66.80 9.87 -4.44
CA LYS A 149 67.97 9.30 -5.11
C LYS A 149 67.93 7.79 -5.39
N GLN A 150 67.00 6.99 -4.81
CA GLN A 150 66.88 5.55 -5.10
C GLN A 150 65.59 5.13 -5.85
N LEU A 151 64.63 6.04 -6.05
CA LEU A 151 63.51 5.81 -6.99
C LEU A 151 63.89 6.11 -8.45
N SER A 152 65.07 6.70 -8.69
CA SER A 152 65.54 7.15 -10.00
C SER A 152 66.33 6.08 -10.77
N THR A 153 65.92 4.81 -10.70
CA THR A 153 66.34 3.84 -11.72
C THR A 153 65.30 3.87 -12.83
N LYS A 154 65.73 3.83 -14.11
CA LYS A 154 64.80 3.87 -15.27
C LYS A 154 63.65 2.87 -15.11
N LYS A 155 63.93 1.67 -14.60
CA LYS A 155 62.93 0.62 -14.34
C LYS A 155 61.86 1.02 -13.31
N ASN A 156 62.26 1.60 -12.17
CA ASN A 156 61.31 1.99 -11.12
C ASN A 156 60.49 3.22 -11.51
N LEU A 157 61.07 4.15 -12.30
CA LEU A 157 60.33 5.26 -12.89
C LEU A 157 59.27 4.79 -13.88
N ILE A 158 59.59 3.76 -14.70
CA ILE A 158 58.63 3.15 -15.62
C ILE A 158 57.50 2.43 -14.85
N ILE A 159 57.82 1.64 -13.82
CA ILE A 159 56.80 0.96 -13.01
C ILE A 159 55.90 1.98 -12.29
N PHE A 160 56.50 3.03 -11.73
CA PHE A 160 55.76 4.10 -11.06
C PHE A 160 54.85 4.86 -12.03
N SER A 161 55.34 5.22 -13.23
CA SER A 161 54.50 5.87 -14.23
C SER A 161 53.34 4.98 -14.67
N LEU A 162 53.57 3.68 -14.84
CA LEU A 162 52.53 2.71 -15.18
C LEU A 162 51.47 2.58 -14.07
N LEU A 163 51.89 2.57 -12.80
CA LEU A 163 50.97 2.57 -11.64
C LEU A 163 50.16 3.87 -11.54
N VAL A 164 50.79 5.02 -11.81
CA VAL A 164 50.07 6.31 -11.84
C VAL A 164 49.05 6.33 -12.96
N VAL A 165 49.41 5.86 -14.16
CA VAL A 165 48.47 5.75 -15.30
C VAL A 165 47.32 4.80 -14.95
N LEU A 166 47.61 3.64 -14.35
CA LEU A 166 46.60 2.68 -13.90
C LEU A 166 45.67 3.29 -12.85
N PHE A 167 46.22 4.00 -11.86
CA PHE A 167 45.45 4.69 -10.83
C PHE A 167 44.52 5.75 -11.45
N LEU A 168 45.03 6.56 -12.36
CA LEU A 168 44.23 7.58 -13.08
C LEU A 168 43.10 6.94 -13.90
N HIS A 169 43.32 5.75 -14.48
CA HIS A 169 42.28 5.02 -15.23
C HIS A 169 41.12 4.55 -14.35
N PHE A 170 41.34 4.30 -13.05
CA PHE A 170 40.30 3.85 -12.12
C PHE A 170 39.84 4.91 -11.13
N LEU A 171 40.41 6.12 -11.18
CA LEU A 171 40.13 7.21 -10.24
C LEU A 171 38.67 7.66 -10.26
N PHE A 172 37.92 7.40 -11.34
CA PHE A 172 36.50 7.74 -11.42
C PHE A 172 35.62 6.85 -10.52
N ILE A 173 36.05 5.63 -10.17
CA ILE A 173 35.23 4.64 -9.44
C ILE A 173 34.83 5.13 -8.03
N PRO A 174 35.75 5.64 -7.17
CA PRO A 174 35.38 6.17 -5.87
C PRO A 174 34.34 7.30 -5.95
N PHE A 175 34.45 8.18 -6.94
CA PHE A 175 33.50 9.28 -7.16
C PHE A 175 32.14 8.77 -7.66
N LEU A 176 32.13 7.71 -8.48
CA LEU A 176 30.90 7.07 -8.91
C LEU A 176 30.18 6.43 -7.71
N LEU A 177 30.91 5.73 -6.84
CA LEU A 177 30.36 5.11 -5.63
C LEU A 177 29.81 6.15 -4.65
N THR A 178 30.53 7.25 -4.40
CA THR A 178 30.04 8.32 -3.53
C THR A 178 28.81 9.01 -4.13
N SER A 179 28.81 9.24 -5.45
CA SER A 179 27.65 9.76 -6.16
C SER A 179 26.43 8.85 -5.98
N SER A 180 26.56 7.55 -6.25
CA SER A 180 25.49 6.56 -6.07
C SER A 180 25.01 6.48 -4.61
N PHE A 181 25.92 6.58 -3.64
CA PHE A 181 25.57 6.61 -2.22
C PHE A 181 24.69 7.83 -1.87
N PHE A 182 25.05 9.02 -2.35
CA PHE A 182 24.22 10.22 -2.14
C PHE A 182 22.91 10.18 -2.93
N THR A 183 22.89 9.59 -4.14
CA THR A 183 21.64 9.30 -4.89
C THR A 183 20.71 8.42 -4.05
N TYR A 184 21.24 7.37 -3.43
CA TYR A 184 20.48 6.49 -2.54
C TYR A 184 19.97 7.22 -1.28
N LEU A 185 20.80 8.04 -0.64
CA LEU A 185 20.35 8.86 0.50
C LEU A 185 19.24 9.83 0.11
N SER A 186 19.35 10.45 -1.07
CA SER A 186 18.31 11.33 -1.61
C SER A 186 16.99 10.57 -1.82
N PHE A 187 17.04 9.39 -2.46
CA PHE A 187 15.88 8.53 -2.62
C PHE A 187 15.23 8.13 -1.28
N GLN A 188 16.03 7.79 -0.28
CA GLN A 188 15.52 7.44 1.05
C GLN A 188 14.85 8.62 1.77
N ALA A 189 15.40 9.83 1.61
CA ALA A 189 14.78 11.04 2.12
C ALA A 189 13.48 11.37 1.38
N LEU A 190 13.46 11.21 0.05
CA LEU A 190 12.27 11.39 -0.79
C LEU A 190 11.13 10.44 -0.39
N LYS A 191 11.45 9.16 -0.14
CA LYS A 191 10.48 8.15 0.34
C LYS A 191 9.84 8.53 1.68
N LYS A 192 10.54 9.33 2.49
CA LYS A 192 10.04 9.88 3.77
C LYS A 192 9.44 11.28 3.61
N GLU A 193 9.28 11.76 2.38
CA GLU A 193 8.81 13.11 2.04
C GLU A 193 9.65 14.25 2.64
N GLN A 194 10.92 13.97 2.97
CA GLN A 194 11.88 14.95 3.48
C GLN A 194 12.54 15.69 2.31
N VAL A 195 11.77 16.56 1.66
CA VAL A 195 12.14 17.23 0.39
C VAL A 195 13.47 17.98 0.48
N GLU A 196 13.73 18.72 1.57
CA GLU A 196 14.96 19.50 1.73
C GLU A 196 16.21 18.60 1.88
N SER A 197 16.09 17.56 2.72
CA SER A 197 17.16 16.56 2.90
C SER A 197 17.44 15.80 1.61
N SER A 198 16.38 15.48 0.86
CA SER A 198 16.46 14.85 -0.45
C SER A 198 17.22 15.74 -1.44
N GLN A 199 16.87 17.03 -1.52
CA GLN A 199 17.55 17.99 -2.40
C GLN A 199 19.03 18.18 -2.03
N SER A 200 19.33 18.31 -0.73
CA SER A 200 20.72 18.46 -0.26
C SER A 200 21.59 17.26 -0.64
N SER A 201 21.06 16.05 -0.45
CA SER A 201 21.73 14.81 -0.84
C SER A 201 21.89 14.69 -2.36
N LEU A 202 20.87 15.09 -3.12
CA LEU A 202 20.91 15.09 -4.58
C LEU A 202 21.99 16.05 -5.10
N ASN A 203 22.11 17.26 -4.55
CA ASN A 203 23.13 18.23 -4.96
C ASN A 203 24.56 17.71 -4.72
N LYS A 204 24.77 16.93 -3.64
CA LYS A 204 26.05 16.23 -3.42
C LYS A 204 26.25 15.12 -4.46
N ALA A 205 25.21 14.32 -4.71
CA ALA A 205 25.26 13.25 -5.71
C ALA A 205 25.63 13.76 -7.11
N THR A 206 25.02 14.87 -7.54
CA THR A 206 25.29 15.50 -8.84
C THR A 206 26.71 16.06 -8.93
N THR A 207 27.23 16.66 -7.84
CA THR A 207 28.61 17.16 -7.77
C THR A 207 29.62 16.01 -7.96
N PHE A 208 29.45 14.91 -7.24
CA PHE A 208 30.30 13.72 -7.40
C PHE A 208 30.13 13.06 -8.78
N HIS A 209 28.92 13.09 -9.35
CA HIS A 209 28.65 12.57 -10.69
C HIS A 209 29.38 13.36 -11.78
N LEU A 210 29.38 14.69 -11.70
CA LEU A 210 30.12 15.54 -12.64
C LEU A 210 31.63 15.28 -12.57
N THR A 211 32.18 15.11 -11.37
CA THR A 211 33.59 14.72 -11.19
C THR A 211 33.87 13.34 -11.76
N THR A 212 32.96 12.39 -11.56
CA THR A 212 33.04 11.05 -12.16
C THR A 212 33.14 11.14 -13.68
N LYS A 213 32.26 11.92 -14.34
CA LYS A 213 32.28 12.09 -15.80
C LYS A 213 33.58 12.69 -16.31
N LYS A 214 34.10 13.73 -15.63
CA LYS A 214 35.39 14.36 -15.99
C LYS A 214 36.57 13.40 -15.85
N LEU A 215 36.61 12.58 -14.79
CA LEU A 215 37.66 11.59 -14.60
C LEU A 215 37.52 10.42 -15.58
N TYR A 216 36.28 10.00 -15.83
CA TYR A 216 35.99 8.90 -16.73
C TYR A 216 36.32 9.26 -18.18
N SER A 217 36.09 10.49 -18.63
CA SER A 217 36.42 10.91 -20.00
C SER A 217 37.91 10.75 -20.35
N PHE A 218 38.80 10.80 -19.35
CA PHE A 218 40.23 10.49 -19.54
C PHE A 218 40.46 8.98 -19.78
N SER A 219 39.77 8.12 -19.04
CA SER A 219 39.92 6.65 -19.12
C SER A 219 39.12 6.00 -20.26
N ARG A 220 38.04 6.65 -20.72
CA ARG A 220 37.07 6.11 -21.67
C ARG A 220 37.68 5.70 -23.03
N PRO A 221 38.57 6.47 -23.68
CA PRO A 221 39.17 6.06 -24.95
C PRO A 221 39.94 4.73 -24.84
N SER A 222 40.72 4.56 -23.77
CA SER A 222 41.44 3.32 -23.49
C SER A 222 40.48 2.15 -23.23
N LEU A 223 39.44 2.39 -22.43
CA LEU A 223 38.43 1.37 -22.14
C LEU A 223 37.62 0.98 -23.39
N LEU A 224 37.34 1.92 -24.29
CA LEU A 224 36.69 1.65 -25.58
C LEU A 224 37.58 0.79 -26.47
N PHE A 225 38.87 1.10 -26.54
CA PHE A 225 39.85 0.32 -27.31
C PHE A 225 39.87 -1.15 -26.88
N PHE A 226 39.74 -1.43 -25.58
CA PHE A 226 39.65 -2.79 -25.04
C PHE A 226 38.22 -3.36 -24.95
N ASN A 227 37.21 -2.66 -25.49
CA ASN A 227 35.79 -3.03 -25.39
C ASN A 227 35.27 -3.22 -23.95
N LEU A 228 35.87 -2.51 -22.98
CA LEU A 228 35.52 -2.51 -21.56
C LEU A 228 34.68 -1.30 -21.14
N ALA A 229 34.44 -0.34 -22.04
CA ALA A 229 33.72 0.90 -21.72
C ALA A 229 32.21 0.71 -21.48
N LEU A 230 31.59 -0.36 -21.99
CA LEU A 230 30.14 -0.57 -21.92
C LEU A 230 29.62 -0.60 -20.47
N PHE A 231 30.34 -1.27 -19.57
CA PHE A 231 29.96 -1.40 -18.17
C PHE A 231 30.01 -0.06 -17.40
N PRO A 232 31.12 0.70 -17.39
CA PRO A 232 31.16 2.01 -16.77
C PRO A 232 30.26 3.04 -17.46
N ASP A 233 30.10 3.01 -18.79
CA ASP A 233 29.13 3.86 -19.51
C ASP A 233 27.71 3.63 -18.95
N ASN A 234 27.27 2.38 -18.84
CA ASN A 234 25.95 2.04 -18.32
C ASN A 234 25.76 2.42 -16.85
N LEU A 235 26.77 2.22 -15.98
CA LEU A 235 26.65 2.61 -14.57
C LEU A 235 26.57 4.12 -14.37
N ILE A 236 27.34 4.89 -15.15
CA ILE A 236 27.30 6.35 -15.14
C ILE A 236 25.92 6.81 -15.63
N ASP A 237 25.41 6.25 -16.72
CA ASP A 237 24.07 6.54 -17.26
C ASP A 237 22.96 6.23 -16.25
N ILE A 238 22.99 5.04 -15.63
CA ILE A 238 22.01 4.63 -14.62
C ILE A 238 22.01 5.64 -13.46
N ASN A 239 23.19 5.97 -12.92
CA ASN A 239 23.28 6.93 -11.82
C ASN A 239 22.76 8.32 -12.23
N GLN A 240 23.09 8.80 -13.44
CA GLN A 240 22.56 10.07 -13.94
C GLN A 240 21.03 10.06 -14.05
N LYS A 241 20.47 8.99 -14.64
CA LYS A 241 19.02 8.88 -14.85
C LYS A 241 18.28 8.73 -13.52
N SER A 242 18.83 7.98 -12.56
CA SER A 242 18.29 7.94 -11.20
C SER A 242 18.26 9.33 -10.54
N GLN A 243 19.32 10.13 -10.69
CA GLN A 243 19.34 11.50 -10.18
C GLN A 243 18.28 12.39 -10.86
N LEU A 244 18.07 12.26 -12.17
CA LEU A 244 17.04 13.01 -12.89
C LEU A 244 15.63 12.63 -12.43
N ILE A 245 15.35 11.34 -12.23
CA ILE A 245 14.04 10.86 -11.73
C ILE A 245 13.79 11.43 -10.33
N ILE A 246 14.79 11.38 -9.44
CA ILE A 246 14.67 11.93 -8.08
C ILE A 246 14.45 13.45 -8.12
N ASN A 247 15.19 14.17 -8.96
CA ASN A 247 15.00 15.61 -9.13
C ASN A 247 13.57 15.93 -9.60
N GLN A 248 13.09 15.20 -10.60
CA GLN A 248 11.75 15.39 -11.16
C GLN A 248 10.68 15.10 -10.11
N ALA A 249 10.84 14.03 -9.33
CA ALA A 249 9.94 13.70 -8.23
C ALA A 249 9.92 14.80 -7.14
N ILE A 250 11.07 15.39 -6.81
CA ILE A 250 11.14 16.54 -5.88
C ILE A 250 10.35 17.74 -6.44
N ILE A 251 10.54 18.09 -7.71
CA ILE A 251 9.84 19.20 -8.37
C ILE A 251 8.33 18.95 -8.38
N LEU A 252 7.91 17.73 -8.73
CA LEU A 252 6.51 17.34 -8.74
C LEU A 252 5.89 17.41 -7.36
N LEU A 253 6.54 16.86 -6.32
CA LEU A 253 6.04 16.94 -4.95
C LEU A 253 5.85 18.39 -4.48
N LYS A 254 6.79 19.28 -4.80
CA LYS A 254 6.64 20.71 -4.50
C LYS A 254 5.46 21.31 -5.26
N ASN A 255 5.33 21.02 -6.55
CA ASN A 255 4.24 21.53 -7.37
C ASN A 255 2.87 21.03 -6.89
N CYS A 256 2.75 19.75 -6.54
CA CYS A 256 1.54 19.17 -5.98
C CYS A 256 1.15 19.80 -4.64
N LYS A 257 2.11 20.11 -3.77
CA LYS A 257 1.83 20.85 -2.52
C LYS A 257 1.27 22.24 -2.77
N GLU A 258 1.76 22.95 -3.77
CA GLU A 258 1.20 24.26 -4.12
C GLU A 258 -0.19 24.15 -4.77
N ILE A 259 -0.41 23.15 -5.64
CA ILE A 259 -1.74 22.83 -6.18
C ILE A 259 -2.72 22.57 -5.04
N GLN A 260 -2.32 21.75 -4.06
CA GLN A 260 -3.13 21.37 -2.90
C GLN A 260 -3.52 22.58 -2.04
N LYS A 261 -2.62 23.54 -1.83
CA LYS A 261 -2.96 24.78 -1.11
C LYS A 261 -4.03 25.60 -1.84
N VAL A 262 -3.91 25.72 -3.16
CA VAL A 262 -4.79 26.59 -3.93
C VAL A 262 -6.13 25.89 -4.21
N ILE A 263 -6.13 24.61 -4.56
CA ILE A 263 -7.33 23.90 -5.04
C ILE A 263 -8.50 23.96 -4.05
N PHE A 264 -8.25 23.89 -2.74
CA PHE A 264 -9.26 23.93 -1.68
C PHE A 264 -9.62 25.35 -1.21
N GLN A 265 -8.93 26.39 -1.69
CA GLN A 265 -9.30 27.77 -1.37
C GLN A 265 -10.62 28.15 -2.05
N LYS A 266 -11.50 28.78 -1.27
CA LYS A 266 -12.74 29.39 -1.77
C LYS A 266 -12.42 30.76 -2.38
N ASN A 267 -13.20 31.17 -3.38
CA ASN A 267 -13.11 32.49 -4.02
C ASN A 267 -11.72 32.85 -4.59
N LYS A 268 -11.16 31.97 -5.41
CA LYS A 268 -9.87 32.21 -6.08
C LYS A 268 -9.90 33.45 -6.97
N THR A 269 -8.82 34.21 -6.95
CA THR A 269 -8.55 35.30 -7.89
C THR A 269 -8.19 34.77 -9.29
N GLU A 270 -8.30 35.62 -10.32
CA GLU A 270 -7.90 35.25 -11.69
C GLU A 270 -6.41 34.87 -11.78
N GLU A 271 -5.56 35.51 -10.97
CA GLU A 271 -4.13 35.21 -10.88
C GLU A 271 -3.90 33.81 -10.31
N GLU A 272 -4.57 33.45 -9.22
CA GLU A 272 -4.49 32.12 -8.60
C GLU A 272 -5.01 31.02 -9.53
N ILE A 273 -6.07 31.28 -10.28
CA ILE A 273 -6.58 30.35 -11.29
C ILE A 273 -5.57 30.17 -12.43
N SER A 274 -4.98 31.27 -12.91
CA SER A 274 -3.96 31.23 -13.97
C SER A 274 -2.70 30.49 -13.51
N GLU A 275 -2.29 30.69 -12.26
CA GLU A 275 -1.21 29.96 -11.64
C GLU A 275 -1.54 28.46 -11.53
N LEU A 276 -2.74 28.10 -11.08
CA LEU A 276 -3.17 26.72 -10.93
C LEU A 276 -3.16 25.98 -12.28
N LYS A 277 -3.63 26.62 -13.36
CA LYS A 277 -3.52 26.10 -14.73
C LYS A 277 -2.08 25.81 -15.12
N LEU A 278 -1.17 26.78 -14.92
CA LEU A 278 0.26 26.60 -15.21
C LEU A 278 0.84 25.43 -14.40
N ARG A 279 0.40 25.25 -13.16
CA ARG A 279 0.84 24.16 -12.29
C ARG A 279 0.33 22.80 -12.77
N PHE A 280 -0.90 22.69 -13.26
CA PHE A 280 -1.39 21.46 -13.90
C PHE A 280 -0.59 21.11 -15.15
N VAL A 281 -0.31 22.09 -16.01
CA VAL A 281 0.56 21.89 -17.21
C VAL A 281 1.95 21.38 -16.80
N LYS A 282 2.57 21.97 -15.78
CA LYS A 282 3.87 21.52 -15.25
C LYS A 282 3.81 20.12 -14.63
N LEU A 283 2.70 19.79 -13.96
CA LEU A 283 2.46 18.47 -13.38
C LEU A 283 2.42 17.41 -14.48
N HIS A 284 1.65 17.64 -15.55
CA HIS A 284 1.57 16.75 -16.71
C HIS A 284 2.91 16.54 -17.40
N GLN A 285 3.62 17.63 -17.69
CA GLN A 285 4.95 17.54 -18.31
C GLN A 285 5.93 16.76 -17.42
N GLY A 286 5.86 16.96 -16.10
CA GLY A 286 6.72 16.29 -15.16
C GLY A 286 6.42 14.79 -15.01
N LEU A 287 5.15 14.39 -14.97
CA LEU A 287 4.74 12.99 -14.90
C LEU A 287 5.16 12.23 -16.18
N LYS A 288 4.93 12.81 -17.37
CA LYS A 288 5.41 12.26 -18.65
C LYS A 288 6.94 12.10 -18.67
N THR A 289 7.65 13.09 -18.15
CA THR A 289 9.12 13.02 -18.02
C THR A 289 9.55 11.86 -17.11
N MET A 290 8.88 11.65 -15.97
CA MET A 290 9.16 10.53 -15.07
C MET A 290 8.92 9.17 -15.73
N VAL A 291 7.81 8.99 -16.46
CA VAL A 291 7.52 7.76 -17.20
C VAL A 291 8.65 7.45 -18.20
N ASN A 292 8.98 8.42 -19.06
CA ASN A 292 10.02 8.24 -20.08
C ASN A 292 11.40 7.91 -19.47
N GLN A 293 11.76 8.58 -18.38
CA GLN A 293 13.03 8.32 -17.69
C GLN A 293 13.04 6.95 -17.01
N SER A 294 11.91 6.51 -16.44
CA SER A 294 11.78 5.21 -15.77
C SER A 294 11.86 4.06 -16.77
N LEU A 295 11.18 4.17 -17.93
CA LEU A 295 11.26 3.19 -19.02
C LEU A 295 12.68 3.08 -19.59
N PHE A 296 13.37 4.21 -19.78
CA PHE A 296 14.77 4.19 -20.22
C PHE A 296 15.67 3.48 -19.19
N LEU A 297 15.45 3.74 -17.89
CA LEU A 297 16.22 3.10 -16.82
C LEU A 297 15.98 1.59 -16.79
N ALA A 298 14.71 1.16 -16.94
CA ALA A 298 14.32 -0.24 -17.03
C ALA A 298 15.03 -0.97 -18.19
N GLN A 299 15.11 -0.35 -19.37
CA GLN A 299 15.82 -0.90 -20.54
C GLN A 299 17.33 -1.05 -20.28
N LYS A 300 17.97 -0.07 -19.63
CA LYS A 300 19.41 -0.08 -19.32
C LYS A 300 19.79 -1.09 -18.23
N ILE A 301 18.85 -1.48 -17.37
CA ILE A 301 19.09 -2.37 -16.21
C ILE A 301 18.90 -3.86 -16.56
N ASN A 302 18.56 -4.20 -17.81
CA ASN A 302 18.27 -5.58 -18.24
C ASN A 302 19.51 -6.51 -18.28
N PHE A 303 20.16 -6.72 -17.13
CA PHE A 303 21.23 -7.68 -16.91
C PHE A 303 20.67 -8.99 -16.33
N PRO A 304 21.21 -10.17 -16.71
CA PRO A 304 20.67 -11.48 -16.31
C PRO A 304 20.86 -11.87 -14.83
N LEU A 305 21.22 -10.92 -13.94
CA LEU A 305 21.34 -11.18 -12.50
C LEU A 305 19.98 -10.99 -11.80
N ILE A 306 19.64 -11.94 -10.91
CA ILE A 306 18.37 -12.01 -10.15
C ILE A 306 18.02 -10.68 -9.44
N PHE A 307 19.04 -9.97 -8.92
CA PHE A 307 18.85 -8.68 -8.25
C PHE A 307 18.29 -7.59 -9.19
N PHE A 308 18.76 -7.53 -10.44
CA PHE A 308 18.32 -6.53 -11.41
C PHE A 308 16.95 -6.84 -12.01
N LYS A 309 16.55 -8.13 -12.07
CA LYS A 309 15.19 -8.52 -12.51
C LYS A 309 14.11 -7.91 -11.60
N LYS A 310 14.28 -7.99 -10.28
CA LYS A 310 13.35 -7.40 -9.31
C LYS A 310 13.30 -5.88 -9.41
N LEU A 311 14.46 -5.23 -9.57
CA LEU A 311 14.54 -3.78 -9.74
C LEU A 311 13.85 -3.31 -11.02
N ASN A 312 14.06 -4.03 -12.13
CA ASN A 312 13.42 -3.74 -13.41
C ASN A 312 11.89 -3.82 -13.30
N GLN A 313 11.38 -4.89 -12.68
CA GLN A 313 9.95 -5.03 -12.43
C GLN A 313 9.38 -3.87 -11.60
N GLN A 314 10.05 -3.50 -10.51
CA GLN A 314 9.62 -2.37 -9.67
C GLN A 314 9.62 -1.02 -10.42
N LEU A 315 10.55 -0.82 -11.36
CA LEU A 315 10.61 0.38 -12.19
C LEU A 315 9.47 0.42 -13.22
N LEU A 316 9.14 -0.72 -13.81
CA LEU A 316 8.01 -0.85 -14.73
C LEU A 316 6.69 -0.62 -14.00
N GLU A 317 6.51 -1.20 -12.80
CA GLU A 317 5.36 -0.96 -11.93
C GLU A 317 5.25 0.53 -11.54
N LEU A 318 6.36 1.17 -11.16
CA LEU A 318 6.37 2.61 -10.87
C LEU A 318 6.00 3.43 -12.10
N SER A 319 6.53 3.09 -13.27
CA SER A 319 6.24 3.78 -14.52
C SER A 319 4.76 3.67 -14.90
N ASP A 320 4.16 2.49 -14.74
CA ASP A 320 2.72 2.28 -14.95
C ASP A 320 1.89 3.11 -13.95
N LEU A 321 2.27 3.10 -12.66
CA LEU A 321 1.60 3.91 -11.64
C LEU A 321 1.66 5.41 -11.94
N VAL A 322 2.82 5.93 -12.36
CA VAL A 322 2.97 7.34 -12.72
C VAL A 322 2.19 7.67 -13.99
N GLY A 323 2.15 6.77 -14.97
CA GLY A 323 1.34 6.93 -16.18
C GLY A 323 -0.16 6.97 -15.87
N LYS A 324 -0.63 6.13 -14.94
CA LYS A 324 -2.01 6.16 -14.43
C LYS A 324 -2.29 7.45 -13.65
N ALA A 325 -1.34 7.92 -12.85
CA ALA A 325 -1.47 9.18 -12.13
C ALA A 325 -1.59 10.39 -13.09
N ASP A 326 -0.82 10.42 -14.19
CA ASP A 326 -0.94 11.47 -15.23
C ASP A 326 -2.37 11.54 -15.78
N LYS A 327 -2.94 10.38 -16.10
CA LYS A 327 -4.33 10.27 -16.55
C LYS A 327 -5.33 10.80 -15.51
N VAL A 328 -5.20 10.40 -14.25
CA VAL A 328 -6.07 10.87 -13.16
C VAL A 328 -5.99 12.39 -12.99
N VAL A 329 -4.79 12.95 -13.04
CA VAL A 329 -4.58 14.40 -12.98
C VAL A 329 -5.28 15.11 -14.14
N SER A 330 -5.27 14.53 -15.34
CA SER A 330 -5.95 15.12 -16.51
C SER A 330 -7.46 15.17 -16.29
N TYR A 331 -8.04 14.19 -15.61
CA TYR A 331 -9.48 14.20 -15.29
C TYR A 331 -9.80 15.28 -14.28
N LEU A 332 -9.00 15.36 -13.22
CA LEU A 332 -9.16 16.39 -12.20
C LEU A 332 -9.07 17.79 -12.84
N GLU A 333 -8.09 18.01 -13.72
CA GLU A 333 -7.97 19.26 -14.46
C GLU A 333 -9.22 19.53 -15.32
N LEU A 334 -9.71 18.55 -16.08
CA LEU A 334 -10.85 18.76 -16.98
C LEU A 334 -12.14 19.07 -16.21
N VAL A 335 -12.44 18.29 -15.17
CA VAL A 335 -13.59 18.49 -14.25
C VAL A 335 -13.56 19.89 -13.62
N LEU A 336 -12.36 20.38 -13.29
CA LEU A 336 -12.18 21.70 -12.73
C LEU A 336 -12.19 22.81 -13.78
N SER A 337 -11.71 22.56 -14.99
CA SER A 337 -11.47 23.60 -16.01
C SER A 337 -12.71 24.20 -16.65
N THR A 338 -13.89 23.63 -16.41
CA THR A 338 -15.14 24.05 -17.06
C THR A 338 -15.57 25.45 -16.59
N TYR A 339 -15.83 26.35 -17.53
CA TYR A 339 -16.26 27.73 -17.22
C TYR A 339 -17.66 27.79 -16.60
N GLU A 340 -18.58 26.97 -17.12
CA GLU A 340 -19.94 26.85 -16.60
C GLU A 340 -19.96 26.02 -15.31
N PRO A 341 -20.86 26.34 -14.35
CA PRO A 341 -21.06 25.52 -13.17
C PRO A 341 -21.45 24.08 -13.54
N LYS A 342 -20.76 23.10 -12.96
CA LYS A 342 -21.03 21.67 -13.12
C LYS A 342 -21.41 21.07 -11.78
N LYS A 343 -22.51 20.32 -11.73
CA LYS A 343 -22.98 19.61 -10.53
C LYS A 343 -22.61 18.13 -10.63
N TYR A 344 -22.07 17.58 -9.55
CA TYR A 344 -21.75 16.16 -9.43
C TYR A 344 -22.47 15.57 -8.23
N LEU A 345 -23.16 14.44 -8.46
CA LEU A 345 -23.86 13.71 -7.41
C LEU A 345 -22.90 12.79 -6.66
N ILE A 346 -22.92 12.82 -5.33
CA ILE A 346 -22.15 11.93 -4.48
C ILE A 346 -23.12 11.13 -3.63
N LEU A 347 -23.21 9.81 -3.83
CA LEU A 347 -24.04 8.93 -3.03
C LEU A 347 -23.20 8.32 -1.89
N PHE A 348 -23.58 8.58 -0.65
CA PHE A 348 -22.93 7.99 0.52
C PHE A 348 -23.68 6.73 0.94
N VAL A 349 -23.08 5.56 0.69
CA VAL A 349 -23.73 4.27 0.88
C VAL A 349 -23.17 3.51 2.09
N ASN A 350 -24.07 2.91 2.87
CA ASN A 350 -23.71 2.00 3.94
C ASN A 350 -23.58 0.57 3.39
N ASN A 351 -22.36 0.16 3.08
CA ASN A 351 -22.08 -1.19 2.58
C ASN A 351 -22.18 -2.29 3.65
N MET A 352 -22.48 -1.94 4.91
CA MET A 352 -22.91 -2.90 5.93
C MET A 352 -24.37 -3.35 5.75
N GLU A 353 -25.12 -2.63 4.93
CA GLU A 353 -26.47 -2.96 4.45
C GLU A 353 -26.41 -3.12 2.94
N LEU A 354 -25.71 -4.17 2.49
CA LEU A 354 -25.27 -4.28 1.09
C LEU A 354 -26.45 -4.30 0.11
N ARG A 355 -26.28 -3.60 -1.01
CA ARG A 355 -27.14 -3.61 -2.20
C ARG A 355 -26.27 -3.89 -3.43
N PRO A 356 -26.83 -4.30 -4.57
CA PRO A 356 -26.08 -4.50 -5.81
C PRO A 356 -25.17 -3.29 -6.14
N GLY A 357 -25.69 -2.06 -6.01
CA GLY A 357 -24.98 -0.80 -6.22
C GLY A 357 -24.13 -0.29 -5.06
N GLY A 358 -23.79 -1.15 -4.10
CA GLY A 358 -22.79 -0.84 -3.06
C GLY A 358 -23.29 -0.72 -1.62
N GLY A 359 -24.59 -0.57 -1.38
CA GLY A 359 -25.15 -0.47 -0.03
C GLY A 359 -26.35 0.46 0.07
N PHE A 360 -26.96 0.54 1.24
CA PHE A 360 -28.08 1.46 1.49
C PHE A 360 -27.64 2.92 1.34
N ILE A 361 -28.34 3.71 0.50
CA ILE A 361 -28.04 5.14 0.31
C ILE A 361 -28.58 5.89 1.53
N GLY A 362 -27.70 6.29 2.43
CA GLY A 362 -28.10 6.98 3.67
C GLY A 362 -28.07 8.51 3.55
N SER A 363 -27.29 9.05 2.63
CA SER A 363 -27.14 10.48 2.39
C SER A 363 -26.62 10.70 0.98
N PHE A 364 -26.85 11.89 0.44
CA PHE A 364 -26.25 12.29 -0.83
C PHE A 364 -25.66 13.69 -0.74
N GLY A 365 -24.66 13.96 -1.57
CA GLY A 365 -23.93 15.21 -1.67
C GLY A 365 -24.03 15.79 -3.07
N ILE A 366 -24.03 17.10 -3.17
CA ILE A 366 -23.95 17.82 -4.45
C ILE A 366 -22.69 18.66 -4.41
N LEU A 367 -21.71 18.26 -5.21
CA LEU A 367 -20.48 19.02 -5.42
C LEU A 367 -20.68 19.92 -6.63
N THR A 368 -20.52 21.23 -6.45
CA THR A 368 -20.51 22.18 -7.57
C THR A 368 -19.09 22.61 -7.86
N THR A 369 -18.66 22.46 -9.11
CA THR A 369 -17.38 23.00 -9.60
C THR A 369 -17.64 24.12 -10.59
N LYS A 370 -16.79 25.14 -10.56
CA LYS A 370 -16.79 26.23 -11.53
C LYS A 370 -15.37 26.73 -11.70
N TYR A 371 -14.81 26.57 -12.89
CA TYR A 371 -13.55 27.16 -13.34
C TYR A 371 -12.45 27.17 -12.27
N PHE A 372 -11.90 25.98 -12.00
CA PHE A 372 -10.86 25.71 -11.01
C PHE A 372 -11.23 25.99 -9.55
N THR A 373 -12.51 26.25 -9.29
CA THR A 373 -13.06 26.46 -7.95
C THR A 373 -14.01 25.33 -7.59
N LEU A 374 -13.77 24.73 -6.43
CA LEU A 374 -14.73 23.87 -5.74
C LEU A 374 -15.60 24.82 -4.89
N ASP A 375 -16.86 24.98 -5.26
CA ASP A 375 -17.72 26.01 -4.65
C ASP A 375 -18.27 25.54 -3.30
N ASP A 376 -19.24 24.62 -3.33
CA ASP A 376 -19.85 24.04 -2.14
C ASP A 376 -20.12 22.55 -2.33
N LEU A 377 -19.99 21.81 -1.22
CA LEU A 377 -20.44 20.42 -1.11
C LEU A 377 -21.62 20.39 -0.15
N LYS A 378 -22.83 20.34 -0.71
CA LYS A 378 -24.07 20.32 0.07
C LYS A 378 -24.48 18.89 0.34
N ILE A 379 -24.64 18.54 1.62
CA ILE A 379 -25.05 17.21 2.05
C ILE A 379 -26.53 17.23 2.45
N TYR A 380 -27.24 16.18 2.05
CA TYR A 380 -28.66 15.95 2.31
C TYR A 380 -28.84 14.56 2.93
N ASP A 381 -29.81 14.45 3.85
CA ASP A 381 -30.31 13.14 4.24
C ASP A 381 -31.18 12.60 3.11
N VAL A 382 -31.11 11.30 2.83
CA VAL A 382 -31.95 10.69 1.79
C VAL A 382 -33.45 10.84 2.11
N TYR A 383 -33.80 10.80 3.40
CA TYR A 383 -35.20 10.93 3.83
C TYR A 383 -35.77 12.33 3.60
N ASP A 384 -34.92 13.37 3.48
CA ASP A 384 -35.34 14.71 3.12
C ASP A 384 -35.91 14.73 1.69
N ALA A 385 -35.36 13.90 0.79
CA ALA A 385 -35.81 13.76 -0.59
C ALA A 385 -36.98 12.76 -0.70
N ASP A 386 -36.82 11.55 -0.15
CA ASP A 386 -37.85 10.50 -0.20
C ASP A 386 -39.22 11.00 0.31
N GLY A 387 -39.23 11.84 1.35
CA GLY A 387 -40.45 12.40 1.94
C GLY A 387 -41.21 13.39 1.04
N GLN A 388 -40.60 13.85 -0.05
CA GLN A 388 -41.21 14.76 -1.03
C GLN A 388 -41.79 14.01 -2.24
N LEU A 389 -41.55 12.71 -2.37
CA LEU A 389 -42.11 11.91 -3.45
C LEU A 389 -43.64 11.85 -3.35
N THR A 390 -44.32 12.38 -4.37
CA THR A 390 -45.80 12.42 -4.42
C THR A 390 -46.42 11.27 -5.23
N ALA A 391 -45.63 10.63 -6.11
CA ALA A 391 -46.10 9.56 -6.98
C ALA A 391 -45.69 8.17 -6.46
N HIS A 392 -46.56 7.17 -6.63
CA HIS A 392 -46.17 5.78 -6.39
C HIS A 392 -45.30 5.27 -7.54
N ILE A 393 -44.11 4.79 -7.20
CA ILE A 393 -43.20 4.10 -8.10
C ILE A 393 -43.05 2.66 -7.59
N PRO A 394 -43.37 1.64 -8.39
CA PRO A 394 -43.23 0.25 -7.97
C PRO A 394 -41.75 -0.13 -7.83
N PRO A 395 -41.35 -0.79 -6.71
CA PRO A 395 -39.98 -1.23 -6.54
C PRO A 395 -39.66 -2.49 -7.36
N PRO A 396 -38.37 -2.80 -7.55
CA PRO A 396 -37.95 -4.10 -8.03
C PRO A 396 -38.57 -5.24 -7.22
N LYS A 397 -39.01 -6.32 -7.89
CA LYS A 397 -39.70 -7.46 -7.26
C LYS A 397 -39.01 -7.99 -5.99
N PRO A 398 -37.66 -8.11 -5.92
CA PRO A 398 -37.01 -8.57 -4.69
C PRO A 398 -37.15 -7.59 -3.52
N ILE A 399 -37.12 -6.28 -3.78
CA ILE A 399 -37.38 -5.26 -2.75
C ILE A 399 -38.83 -5.38 -2.27
N GLU A 400 -39.80 -5.44 -3.19
CA GLU A 400 -41.22 -5.59 -2.85
C GLU A 400 -41.48 -6.84 -2.01
N LYS A 401 -40.98 -8.00 -2.46
CA LYS A 401 -41.22 -9.32 -1.84
C LYS A 401 -40.52 -9.48 -0.50
N TYR A 402 -39.25 -9.12 -0.39
CA TYR A 402 -38.42 -9.47 0.76
C TYR A 402 -38.25 -8.33 1.77
N LEU A 403 -38.16 -7.07 1.31
CA LEU A 403 -38.14 -5.90 2.22
C LEU A 403 -39.54 -5.41 2.59
N GLN A 404 -40.59 -5.91 1.91
CA GLN A 404 -41.99 -5.51 2.14
C GLN A 404 -42.18 -4.00 1.99
N LEU A 405 -41.42 -3.38 1.09
CA LEU A 405 -41.54 -1.97 0.76
C LEU A 405 -42.47 -1.85 -0.45
N PRO A 406 -43.68 -1.28 -0.29
CA PRO A 406 -44.61 -1.13 -1.40
C PRO A 406 -44.24 0.03 -2.33
N HIS A 407 -43.38 0.95 -1.90
CA HIS A 407 -42.95 2.11 -2.67
C HIS A 407 -41.44 2.11 -2.84
N TRP A 408 -40.98 2.46 -4.04
CA TRP A 408 -39.56 2.65 -4.35
C TRP A 408 -39.15 4.11 -4.13
N PHE A 409 -37.93 4.30 -3.66
CA PHE A 409 -37.39 5.59 -3.23
C PHE A 409 -35.89 5.68 -3.55
N LEU A 410 -35.32 6.89 -3.49
CA LEU A 410 -33.89 7.12 -3.70
C LEU A 410 -33.01 6.23 -2.80
N ARG A 411 -33.40 6.00 -1.54
CA ARG A 411 -32.59 5.21 -0.58
C ARG A 411 -32.26 3.76 -1.00
N ASP A 412 -33.09 3.17 -1.86
CA ASP A 412 -32.93 1.81 -2.40
C ASP A 412 -32.87 1.83 -3.95
N SER A 413 -32.57 2.98 -4.56
CA SER A 413 -32.54 3.12 -6.02
C SER A 413 -31.36 2.42 -6.68
N ASN A 414 -30.31 2.10 -5.91
CA ASN A 414 -29.09 1.44 -6.40
C ASN A 414 -29.19 -0.11 -6.38
N PHE A 415 -30.27 -0.63 -6.95
CA PHE A 415 -30.55 -2.06 -6.98
C PHE A 415 -30.04 -2.76 -8.26
N SER A 416 -29.26 -2.06 -9.11
CA SER A 416 -28.54 -2.66 -10.22
C SER A 416 -27.08 -2.96 -9.84
N PRO A 417 -26.44 -4.00 -10.39
CA PRO A 417 -24.99 -4.16 -10.28
C PRO A 417 -24.21 -3.23 -11.23
N ASP A 418 -24.88 -2.44 -12.07
CA ASP A 418 -24.29 -1.46 -12.98
C ASP A 418 -24.48 -0.03 -12.46
N PHE A 419 -23.36 0.66 -12.18
CA PHE A 419 -23.43 2.00 -11.60
C PHE A 419 -24.02 3.06 -12.54
N LEU A 420 -23.96 2.91 -13.87
CA LEU A 420 -24.64 3.87 -14.75
C LEU A 420 -26.16 3.75 -14.61
N GLU A 421 -26.67 2.52 -14.51
CA GLU A 421 -28.10 2.30 -14.28
C GLU A 421 -28.51 2.89 -12.93
N ASP A 422 -27.75 2.63 -11.87
CA ASP A 422 -27.99 3.21 -10.54
C ASP A 422 -27.92 4.74 -10.54
N TYR A 423 -26.96 5.33 -11.26
CA TYR A 423 -26.80 6.78 -11.39
C TYR A 423 -28.04 7.40 -12.07
N ASN A 424 -28.45 6.85 -13.21
CA ASN A 424 -29.64 7.32 -13.93
C ASN A 424 -30.90 7.16 -13.08
N GLN A 425 -31.02 6.07 -12.34
CA GLN A 425 -32.14 5.84 -11.44
C GLN A 425 -32.14 6.84 -10.27
N ALA A 426 -30.98 7.16 -9.69
CA ALA A 426 -30.86 8.20 -8.67
C ALA A 426 -31.24 9.59 -9.21
N LEU A 427 -30.83 9.93 -10.45
CA LEU A 427 -31.24 11.18 -11.10
C LEU A 427 -32.76 11.26 -11.29
N PHE A 428 -33.38 10.16 -11.71
CA PHE A 428 -34.83 10.07 -11.85
C PHE A 428 -35.54 10.35 -10.52
N PHE A 429 -35.07 9.75 -9.42
CA PHE A 429 -35.66 10.02 -8.10
C PHE A 429 -35.43 11.46 -7.65
N LEU A 430 -34.23 12.01 -7.81
CA LEU A 430 -33.93 13.40 -7.43
C LEU A 430 -34.79 14.43 -8.19
N ASP A 431 -35.08 14.18 -9.47
CA ASP A 431 -36.02 14.98 -10.25
C ASP A 431 -37.45 14.87 -9.68
N LYS A 432 -37.94 13.65 -9.43
CA LYS A 432 -39.31 13.40 -8.96
C LYS A 432 -39.57 13.82 -7.51
N GLU A 433 -38.56 13.71 -6.66
CA GLU A 433 -38.65 14.02 -5.23
C GLU A 433 -38.48 15.52 -5.00
N ILE A 434 -37.44 16.13 -5.55
CA ILE A 434 -37.02 17.50 -5.17
C ILE A 434 -36.68 18.40 -6.37
N GLY A 435 -37.00 17.98 -7.60
CA GLY A 435 -36.81 18.77 -8.82
C GLY A 435 -35.34 19.06 -9.14
N MET A 436 -34.41 18.23 -8.66
CA MET A 436 -32.99 18.43 -8.90
C MET A 436 -32.53 17.74 -10.18
N THR A 437 -32.08 18.56 -11.14
CA THR A 437 -31.58 18.13 -12.46
C THR A 437 -30.19 18.72 -12.75
N ASP A 438 -29.69 18.46 -13.97
CA ASP A 438 -28.47 19.04 -14.56
C ASP A 438 -27.17 18.61 -13.88
N PHE A 439 -27.05 17.32 -13.60
CA PHE A 439 -25.79 16.71 -13.17
C PHE A 439 -24.89 16.44 -14.38
N SER A 440 -23.58 16.39 -14.14
CA SER A 440 -22.55 16.12 -15.18
C SER A 440 -21.74 14.86 -14.88
N GLY A 441 -22.33 13.97 -14.07
CA GLY A 441 -21.70 12.80 -13.50
C GLY A 441 -22.04 12.59 -12.02
N GLY A 442 -21.57 11.48 -11.49
CA GLY A 442 -21.73 11.14 -10.09
C GLY A 442 -20.76 10.06 -9.61
N MET A 443 -20.76 9.83 -8.31
CA MET A 443 -19.95 8.79 -7.68
C MET A 443 -20.66 8.18 -6.49
N VAL A 444 -20.34 6.93 -6.19
CA VAL A 444 -20.69 6.28 -4.93
C VAL A 444 -19.46 6.27 -4.04
N ILE A 445 -19.65 6.61 -2.76
CA ILE A 445 -18.64 6.49 -1.71
C ILE A 445 -19.23 5.63 -0.60
N THR A 446 -18.66 4.45 -0.41
CA THR A 446 -19.06 3.53 0.66
C THR A 446 -18.51 3.94 2.02
N THR A 447 -19.07 3.38 3.10
CA THR A 447 -18.53 3.55 4.46
C THR A 447 -17.06 3.08 4.53
N SER A 448 -16.72 1.95 3.91
CA SER A 448 -15.34 1.45 3.84
C SER A 448 -14.39 2.35 3.05
N ALA A 449 -14.88 3.07 2.03
CA ALA A 449 -14.07 4.08 1.34
C ALA A 449 -13.71 5.25 2.26
N ILE A 450 -14.65 5.70 3.10
CA ILE A 450 -14.40 6.75 4.09
C ILE A 450 -13.35 6.27 5.10
N GLU A 451 -13.45 5.04 5.61
CA GLU A 451 -12.44 4.45 6.51
C GLU A 451 -11.05 4.40 5.87
N ASN A 452 -10.95 3.96 4.61
CA ASN A 452 -9.71 3.96 3.85
C ASN A 452 -9.10 5.37 3.76
N ILE A 453 -9.92 6.40 3.49
CA ILE A 453 -9.46 7.80 3.45
C ILE A 453 -9.01 8.27 4.84
N LEU A 454 -9.81 8.03 5.88
CA LEU A 454 -9.52 8.43 7.26
C LEU A 454 -8.22 7.82 7.81
N SER A 455 -7.81 6.65 7.32
CA SER A 455 -6.54 6.01 7.71
C SER A 455 -5.31 6.89 7.43
N VAL A 456 -5.44 7.84 6.49
CA VAL A 456 -4.39 8.80 6.14
C VAL A 456 -4.38 10.02 7.07
N PHE A 457 -5.56 10.43 7.56
CA PHE A 457 -5.75 11.57 8.47
C PHE A 457 -5.42 11.23 9.92
N GLY A 458 -5.54 9.96 10.31
CA GLY A 458 -5.38 9.53 11.70
C GLY A 458 -6.54 9.99 12.56
N ASN A 459 -6.27 10.62 13.70
CA ASN A 459 -7.30 11.11 14.61
C ASN A 459 -7.78 12.51 14.20
N LEU A 460 -8.99 12.59 13.65
CA LEU A 460 -9.69 13.85 13.37
C LEU A 460 -10.56 14.26 14.55
N TYR A 461 -10.31 15.43 15.12
CA TYR A 461 -11.16 15.98 16.15
C TYR A 461 -12.37 16.67 15.50
N LEU A 462 -13.59 16.25 15.86
CA LEU A 462 -14.84 16.91 15.46
C LEU A 462 -15.32 17.81 16.61
N PRO A 463 -15.16 19.14 16.51
CA PRO A 463 -15.49 20.06 17.61
C PRO A 463 -16.94 19.98 18.06
N ASP A 464 -17.87 19.84 17.11
CA ASP A 464 -19.31 19.79 17.37
C ASP A 464 -19.71 18.59 18.24
N TYR A 465 -18.95 17.50 18.15
CA TYR A 465 -19.17 16.25 18.88
C TYR A 465 -18.23 16.07 20.07
N LYS A 466 -17.18 16.90 20.18
CA LYS A 466 -16.09 16.80 21.18
C LYS A 466 -15.42 15.42 21.17
N GLU A 467 -15.23 14.87 19.98
CA GLU A 467 -14.80 13.49 19.78
C GLU A 467 -13.69 13.37 18.74
N TYR A 468 -12.91 12.31 18.85
CA TYR A 468 -11.93 11.93 17.84
C TYR A 468 -12.48 10.82 16.96
N ILE A 469 -12.46 11.05 15.65
CA ILE A 469 -12.87 10.10 14.62
C ILE A 469 -11.65 9.65 13.83
N ASN A 470 -11.54 8.35 13.59
CA ASN A 470 -10.51 7.70 12.79
C ASN A 470 -11.09 6.50 12.05
N ASP A 471 -10.27 5.85 11.23
CA ASP A 471 -10.62 4.64 10.46
C ASP A 471 -11.18 3.49 11.30
N LYS A 472 -10.79 3.38 12.57
CA LYS A 472 -11.19 2.26 13.45
C LYS A 472 -12.48 2.48 14.21
N ASN A 473 -12.82 3.75 14.48
CA ASN A 473 -13.97 4.10 15.29
C ASN A 473 -15.08 4.80 14.50
N PHE A 474 -14.83 5.22 13.26
CA PHE A 474 -15.76 5.94 12.40
C PHE A 474 -17.12 5.25 12.38
N TYR A 475 -17.19 3.98 11.98
CA TYR A 475 -18.44 3.25 11.92
C TYR A 475 -19.20 3.25 13.25
N LEU A 476 -18.55 2.83 14.35
CA LEU A 476 -19.19 2.75 15.67
C LEU A 476 -19.68 4.11 16.17
N LYS A 477 -18.90 5.17 15.94
CA LYS A 477 -19.25 6.55 16.33
C LYS A 477 -20.39 7.09 15.47
N THR A 478 -20.39 6.83 14.16
CA THR A 478 -21.53 7.15 13.29
C THR A 478 -22.79 6.44 13.76
N GLN A 479 -22.74 5.14 14.08
CA GLN A 479 -23.91 4.44 14.64
C GLN A 479 -24.42 5.07 15.95
N LEU A 480 -23.51 5.48 16.83
CA LEU A 480 -23.86 6.10 18.10
C LEU A 480 -24.53 7.48 17.93
N TYR A 481 -23.95 8.36 17.12
CA TYR A 481 -24.36 9.76 17.00
C TYR A 481 -25.44 10.01 15.95
N VAL A 482 -25.56 9.13 14.95
CA VAL A 482 -26.48 9.34 13.83
C VAL A 482 -27.67 8.41 13.92
N GLU A 483 -27.46 7.15 14.29
CA GLU A 483 -28.44 6.09 14.04
C GLU A 483 -29.21 5.67 15.30
N LYS A 484 -28.61 5.77 16.51
CA LYS A 484 -29.22 5.30 17.77
C LYS A 484 -30.55 5.98 18.13
N ASN A 485 -30.70 7.27 17.82
CA ASN A 485 -31.90 8.07 18.10
C ASN A 485 -32.46 8.71 16.82
N PHE A 486 -32.29 8.04 15.69
CA PHE A 486 -32.72 8.55 14.39
C PHE A 486 -34.25 8.54 14.26
N PHE A 487 -34.77 9.56 13.59
CA PHE A 487 -36.14 9.64 13.08
C PHE A 487 -36.14 10.42 11.76
N PRO A 488 -37.03 10.13 10.80
CA PRO A 488 -37.14 10.90 9.55
C PRO A 488 -37.32 12.40 9.83
N GLY A 489 -36.46 13.24 9.22
CA GLY A 489 -36.37 14.69 9.48
C GLY A 489 -35.30 15.09 10.51
N SER A 490 -34.56 14.14 11.10
CA SER A 490 -33.40 14.44 11.96
C SER A 490 -32.21 14.95 11.15
N ILE A 491 -31.68 16.12 11.52
CA ILE A 491 -30.50 16.71 10.86
C ILE A 491 -29.16 16.08 11.31
N GLN A 492 -29.16 15.15 12.27
CA GLN A 492 -27.94 14.65 12.92
C GLN A 492 -26.98 13.99 11.93
N LYS A 493 -27.52 13.21 10.97
CA LYS A 493 -26.73 12.54 9.92
C LYS A 493 -26.00 13.52 9.03
N LYS A 494 -26.77 14.47 8.49
CA LYS A 494 -26.27 15.57 7.67
C LYS A 494 -25.21 16.38 8.39
N VAL A 495 -25.45 16.77 9.66
CA VAL A 495 -24.51 17.56 10.46
C VAL A 495 -23.22 16.77 10.74
N PHE A 496 -23.32 15.50 11.11
CA PHE A 496 -22.15 14.66 11.40
C PHE A 496 -21.25 14.53 10.16
N LEU A 497 -21.84 14.15 9.02
CA LEU A 497 -21.09 13.95 7.78
C LEU A 497 -20.51 15.26 7.26
N SER A 498 -21.25 16.37 7.38
CA SER A 498 -20.75 17.70 7.00
C SER A 498 -19.58 18.12 7.88
N SER A 499 -19.67 17.92 9.19
CA SER A 499 -18.59 18.21 10.14
C SER A 499 -17.34 17.39 9.83
N LEU A 500 -17.50 16.08 9.55
CA LEU A 500 -16.40 15.20 9.17
C LEU A 500 -15.73 15.66 7.87
N ILE A 501 -16.51 15.90 6.81
CA ILE A 501 -15.95 16.30 5.51
C ILE A 501 -15.27 17.67 5.59
N ASN A 502 -15.82 18.61 6.36
CA ASN A 502 -15.18 19.90 6.61
C ASN A 502 -13.83 19.73 7.31
N GLN A 503 -13.75 18.85 8.33
CA GLN A 503 -12.47 18.55 8.99
C GLN A 503 -11.47 17.87 8.04
N ILE A 504 -11.95 16.97 7.16
CA ILE A 504 -11.13 16.37 6.10
C ILE A 504 -10.58 17.46 5.17
N PHE A 505 -11.40 18.40 4.71
CA PHE A 505 -10.91 19.49 3.84
C PHE A 505 -9.91 20.39 4.55
N ILE A 506 -10.17 20.79 5.79
CA ILE A 506 -9.26 21.63 6.60
C ILE A 506 -7.91 20.94 6.79
N LYS A 507 -7.92 19.63 7.04
CA LYS A 507 -6.69 18.83 7.25
C LYS A 507 -6.06 18.32 5.97
N ALA A 508 -6.72 18.48 4.82
CA ALA A 508 -6.22 17.96 3.56
C ALA A 508 -4.85 18.54 3.23
N GLU A 509 -4.59 19.83 3.49
CA GLU A 509 -3.33 20.51 3.20
C GLU A 509 -2.11 19.94 3.95
N ASP A 510 -2.34 19.38 5.15
CA ASP A 510 -1.27 18.89 6.03
C ASP A 510 -0.83 17.45 5.70
N ILE A 511 -1.52 16.80 4.75
CA ILE A 511 -1.40 15.36 4.53
C ILE A 511 -0.64 15.05 3.25
N SER A 512 0.05 13.91 3.29
CA SER A 512 0.68 13.32 2.11
C SER A 512 -0.35 13.01 1.02
N LEU A 513 -0.31 13.77 -0.06
CA LEU A 513 -1.08 13.49 -1.29
C LEU A 513 -0.77 12.10 -1.86
N ALA A 514 0.46 11.60 -1.70
CA ALA A 514 0.82 10.28 -2.17
C ALA A 514 0.07 9.18 -1.38
N LYS A 515 0.01 9.31 -0.05
CA LYS A 515 -0.77 8.37 0.79
C LYS A 515 -2.27 8.50 0.53
N LEU A 516 -2.78 9.73 0.40
CA LEU A 516 -4.19 9.96 0.06
C LEU A 516 -4.55 9.37 -1.30
N GLY A 517 -3.73 9.60 -2.32
CA GLY A 517 -3.91 9.03 -3.66
C GLY A 517 -3.87 7.51 -3.66
N LEU A 518 -3.01 6.88 -2.85
CA LEU A 518 -3.00 5.42 -2.67
C LEU A 518 -4.26 4.91 -1.96
N ALA A 519 -4.77 5.62 -0.96
CA ALA A 519 -6.03 5.28 -0.28
C ALA A 519 -7.23 5.39 -1.22
N ILE A 520 -7.30 6.47 -2.02
CA ILE A 520 -8.35 6.65 -3.05
C ILE A 520 -8.24 5.57 -4.12
N LYS A 521 -7.03 5.30 -4.64
CA LYS A 521 -6.79 4.24 -5.62
C LYS A 521 -7.24 2.88 -5.08
N LYS A 522 -6.88 2.56 -3.82
CA LYS A 522 -7.33 1.33 -3.16
C LYS A 522 -8.85 1.26 -3.15
N SER A 523 -9.53 2.34 -2.75
CA SER A 523 -11.00 2.37 -2.73
C SER A 523 -11.63 2.24 -4.13
N LEU A 524 -11.01 2.81 -5.17
CA LEU A 524 -11.47 2.65 -6.56
C LEU A 524 -11.27 1.21 -7.07
N ASP A 525 -10.09 0.64 -6.84
CA ASP A 525 -9.76 -0.75 -7.22
C ASP A 525 -10.67 -1.77 -6.52
N GLU A 526 -10.95 -1.54 -5.23
CA GLU A 526 -11.85 -2.36 -4.41
C GLU A 526 -13.34 -2.06 -4.63
N LYS A 527 -13.68 -1.19 -5.59
CA LYS A 527 -15.05 -0.71 -5.88
C LYS A 527 -15.80 -0.21 -4.64
N GLN A 528 -15.06 0.36 -3.70
CA GLN A 528 -15.57 1.11 -2.56
C GLN A 528 -15.88 2.56 -2.96
N ILE A 529 -15.24 3.03 -4.03
CA ILE A 529 -15.62 4.21 -4.80
C ILE A 529 -15.82 3.77 -6.25
N VAL A 530 -16.91 4.22 -6.86
CA VAL A 530 -17.11 4.11 -8.31
C VAL A 530 -17.54 5.47 -8.86
N VAL A 531 -17.14 5.79 -10.09
CA VAL A 531 -17.31 7.12 -10.68
C VAL A 531 -17.88 7.01 -12.09
N TYR A 532 -18.83 7.89 -12.40
CA TYR A 532 -19.37 8.07 -13.74
C TYR A 532 -19.35 9.56 -14.08
N LEU A 533 -18.96 9.91 -15.31
CA LEU A 533 -18.94 11.27 -15.83
C LEU A 533 -19.55 11.28 -17.23
N ASP A 534 -20.29 12.34 -17.57
CA ASP A 534 -20.94 12.45 -18.89
C ASP A 534 -19.98 12.78 -20.04
N ASP A 535 -18.72 13.13 -19.73
CA ASP A 535 -17.71 13.34 -20.75
C ASP A 535 -17.17 11.99 -21.25
N ASP A 536 -17.51 11.62 -22.48
CA ASP A 536 -17.13 10.34 -23.10
C ASP A 536 -15.62 10.06 -23.06
N LYS A 537 -14.78 11.09 -23.22
CA LYS A 537 -13.33 10.91 -23.23
C LYS A 537 -12.84 10.51 -21.86
N ILE A 538 -13.34 11.15 -20.80
CA ILE A 538 -13.00 10.75 -19.44
C ILE A 538 -13.61 9.40 -19.10
N GLN A 539 -14.89 9.21 -19.41
CA GLN A 539 -15.63 8.01 -19.05
C GLN A 539 -14.97 6.76 -19.62
N SER A 540 -14.55 6.79 -20.90
CA SER A 540 -13.83 5.69 -21.54
C SER A 540 -12.57 5.25 -20.78
N LEU A 541 -11.91 6.19 -20.10
CA LEU A 541 -10.70 5.89 -19.36
C LEU A 541 -10.99 5.40 -17.94
N ILE A 542 -12.05 5.92 -17.30
CA ILE A 542 -12.57 5.38 -16.03
C ILE A 542 -13.01 3.91 -16.25
N ASP A 543 -13.71 3.64 -17.34
CA ASP A 543 -14.12 2.30 -17.77
C ASP A 543 -12.91 1.39 -18.02
N SER A 544 -11.87 1.89 -18.70
CA SER A 544 -10.63 1.13 -18.94
C SER A 544 -9.88 0.74 -17.66
N SER A 545 -10.17 1.44 -16.54
CA SER A 545 -9.62 1.15 -15.23
C SER A 545 -10.59 0.35 -14.33
N TYR A 546 -11.77 -0.01 -14.84
CA TYR A 546 -12.87 -0.66 -14.12
C TYR A 546 -13.42 0.13 -12.92
N TRP A 547 -13.09 1.42 -12.84
CA TRP A 547 -13.48 2.30 -11.74
C TRP A 547 -14.90 2.86 -11.88
N SER A 548 -15.57 2.57 -12.99
CA SER A 548 -16.94 3.00 -13.23
C SER A 548 -17.99 2.10 -12.60
N GLY A 549 -17.62 0.91 -12.12
CA GLY A 549 -18.60 -0.02 -11.54
C GLY A 549 -19.60 -0.57 -12.56
N ARG A 550 -19.33 -0.46 -13.86
CA ARG A 550 -20.17 -1.02 -14.92
C ARG A 550 -20.15 -2.55 -14.88
N VAL A 551 -21.25 -3.17 -15.27
CA VAL A 551 -21.24 -4.60 -15.60
C VAL A 551 -20.34 -4.79 -16.82
N ILE A 552 -19.30 -5.61 -16.69
CA ILE A 552 -18.34 -5.83 -17.78
C ILE A 552 -19.02 -6.65 -18.87
N GLU A 553 -19.03 -6.12 -20.09
CA GLU A 553 -19.23 -6.91 -21.30
C GLU A 553 -17.90 -7.59 -21.67
N PRO A 554 -17.71 -8.88 -21.38
CA PRO A 554 -16.43 -9.53 -21.57
C PRO A 554 -16.18 -9.68 -23.08
N LYS A 555 -15.09 -9.06 -23.55
CA LYS A 555 -14.60 -9.16 -24.93
C LYS A 555 -13.24 -9.83 -24.90
N CYS A 556 -12.87 -10.53 -25.98
CA CYS A 556 -11.57 -11.16 -26.04
C CYS A 556 -10.45 -10.11 -25.97
N THR A 557 -9.53 -10.29 -25.02
CA THR A 557 -8.43 -9.33 -24.81
C THR A 557 -7.42 -9.36 -25.97
N LEU A 558 -7.29 -10.50 -26.66
CA LEU A 558 -6.38 -10.70 -27.79
C LEU A 558 -7.18 -10.93 -29.08
N PRO A 559 -7.36 -9.90 -29.94
CA PRO A 559 -8.27 -9.98 -31.09
C PRO A 559 -7.87 -10.98 -32.18
N GLN A 560 -6.62 -11.45 -32.17
CA GLN A 560 -6.06 -12.33 -33.22
C GLN A 560 -6.20 -13.82 -32.88
N GLU A 561 -6.67 -14.18 -31.69
CA GLU A 561 -6.78 -15.57 -31.23
C GLU A 561 -8.23 -16.06 -31.21
N SER A 562 -8.45 -17.35 -31.47
CA SER A 562 -9.75 -17.97 -31.25
C SER A 562 -10.02 -18.04 -29.74
N CYS A 563 -11.07 -17.36 -29.29
CA CYS A 563 -11.22 -17.00 -27.89
C CYS A 563 -12.54 -17.52 -27.33
N LEU A 564 -12.45 -18.28 -26.23
CA LEU A 564 -13.61 -18.74 -25.48
C LEU A 564 -13.76 -17.85 -24.26
N ILE A 565 -14.84 -17.07 -24.24
CA ILE A 565 -15.10 -16.08 -23.19
C ILE A 565 -16.02 -16.69 -22.14
N ASP A 566 -15.58 -16.63 -20.89
CA ASP A 566 -16.33 -17.03 -19.72
C ASP A 566 -16.44 -15.86 -18.74
N TYR A 567 -17.54 -15.82 -18.00
CA TYR A 567 -17.90 -14.69 -17.14
C TYR A 567 -18.59 -15.16 -15.88
N LEU A 568 -18.17 -14.62 -14.75
CA LEU A 568 -18.74 -14.93 -13.45
C LEU A 568 -18.88 -13.65 -12.65
N PHE A 569 -20.10 -13.20 -12.45
CA PHE A 569 -20.38 -12.04 -11.61
C PHE A 569 -21.45 -12.35 -10.55
N PRO A 570 -21.05 -12.82 -9.35
CA PRO A 570 -21.93 -12.97 -8.22
C PRO A 570 -22.08 -11.64 -7.47
N TYR A 571 -23.31 -11.22 -7.18
CA TYR A 571 -23.58 -10.04 -6.37
C TYR A 571 -24.75 -10.26 -5.41
N ASP A 572 -24.62 -9.71 -4.22
CA ASP A 572 -25.56 -9.86 -3.11
C ASP A 572 -26.45 -8.62 -2.97
N ALA A 573 -27.71 -8.84 -2.59
CA ALA A 573 -28.58 -7.83 -2.05
C ALA A 573 -29.04 -8.27 -0.64
N ASN A 574 -28.56 -7.58 0.40
CA ASN A 574 -29.05 -7.78 1.75
C ASN A 574 -30.48 -7.22 1.86
N VAL A 575 -31.45 -8.12 1.91
CA VAL A 575 -32.87 -7.81 2.06
C VAL A 575 -33.37 -8.08 3.48
N GLY A 576 -32.46 -8.08 4.46
CA GLY A 576 -32.75 -8.33 5.87
C GLY A 576 -33.08 -7.09 6.71
N ALA A 577 -33.01 -5.89 6.12
CA ALA A 577 -33.18 -4.61 6.82
C ALA A 577 -32.30 -4.49 8.09
N ASN A 578 -31.08 -5.02 8.03
CA ASN A 578 -30.10 -5.01 9.11
C ASN A 578 -28.69 -4.80 8.56
N LYS A 579 -27.72 -4.53 9.46
CA LYS A 579 -26.32 -4.29 9.08
C LYS A 579 -25.45 -5.55 9.17
N ALA A 580 -26.05 -6.71 8.87
CA ALA A 580 -25.40 -8.02 9.06
C ALA A 580 -24.16 -8.20 8.18
N ASN A 581 -24.00 -7.48 7.07
CA ASN A 581 -22.81 -7.60 6.22
C ASN A 581 -21.50 -7.29 6.97
N LEU A 582 -21.55 -6.54 8.07
CA LEU A 582 -20.41 -6.34 8.97
C LEU A 582 -19.84 -7.65 9.54
N PHE A 583 -20.68 -8.69 9.64
CA PHE A 583 -20.36 -9.99 10.21
C PHE A 583 -20.41 -11.12 9.17
N ILE A 584 -20.52 -10.80 7.88
CA ILE A 584 -20.52 -11.80 6.81
C ILE A 584 -19.14 -11.91 6.18
N ASN A 585 -18.57 -13.11 6.24
CA ASN A 585 -17.41 -13.50 5.44
C ASN A 585 -17.86 -14.41 4.30
N ARG A 586 -17.36 -14.14 3.08
CA ARG A 586 -17.68 -14.89 1.87
C ARG A 586 -16.42 -15.53 1.29
N PHE A 587 -16.57 -16.77 0.82
CA PHE A 587 -15.51 -17.52 0.14
C PHE A 587 -16.04 -18.04 -1.19
N PHE A 588 -15.24 -17.89 -2.24
CA PHE A 588 -15.56 -18.31 -3.59
C PHE A 588 -14.67 -19.45 -4.02
N ASN A 589 -15.27 -20.51 -4.57
CA ASN A 589 -14.54 -21.61 -5.20
C ASN A 589 -15.18 -21.92 -6.55
N LEU A 590 -14.43 -21.74 -7.64
CA LEU A 590 -14.85 -22.13 -8.97
C LEU A 590 -14.01 -23.32 -9.43
N LYS A 591 -14.66 -24.48 -9.53
CA LYS A 591 -14.08 -25.66 -10.15
C LYS A 591 -14.56 -25.76 -11.60
N THR A 592 -13.63 -25.70 -12.55
CA THR A 592 -13.86 -25.85 -13.98
C THR A 592 -13.29 -27.19 -14.43
N THR A 593 -14.10 -28.03 -15.07
CA THR A 593 -13.70 -29.32 -15.63
C THR A 593 -13.88 -29.28 -17.12
N ILE A 594 -12.80 -29.48 -17.88
CA ILE A 594 -12.83 -29.57 -19.34
C ILE A 594 -12.59 -31.03 -19.71
N ASP A 595 -13.64 -31.68 -20.22
CA ASP A 595 -13.61 -33.10 -20.55
C ASP A 595 -12.90 -33.38 -21.89
N SER A 596 -12.71 -34.67 -22.20
CA SER A 596 -12.04 -35.10 -23.44
C SER A 596 -12.74 -34.64 -24.72
N GLN A 597 -14.05 -34.35 -24.65
CA GLN A 597 -14.87 -33.85 -25.74
C GLN A 597 -14.77 -32.32 -25.86
N GLY A 598 -14.16 -31.64 -24.88
CA GLY A 598 -14.02 -30.19 -24.81
C GLY A 598 -15.22 -29.49 -24.17
N ASN A 599 -16.15 -30.21 -23.53
CA ASN A 599 -17.23 -29.56 -22.79
C ASN A 599 -16.68 -28.92 -21.52
N ILE A 600 -17.07 -27.68 -21.24
CA ILE A 600 -16.60 -26.91 -20.09
C ILE A 600 -17.70 -26.89 -19.03
N ASN A 601 -17.46 -27.60 -17.93
CA ASN A 601 -18.38 -27.73 -16.81
C ASN A 601 -17.86 -26.97 -15.60
N HIS A 602 -18.72 -26.19 -14.96
CA HIS A 602 -18.40 -25.44 -13.77
C HIS A 602 -19.18 -25.96 -12.56
N LEU A 603 -18.52 -25.97 -11.42
CA LEU A 603 -19.13 -26.06 -10.10
C LEU A 603 -18.68 -24.83 -9.32
N PHE A 604 -19.55 -23.82 -9.26
CA PHE A 604 -19.31 -22.61 -8.48
C PHE A 604 -19.89 -22.78 -7.08
N SER A 605 -19.05 -22.62 -6.06
CA SER A 605 -19.42 -22.76 -4.65
C SER A 605 -19.18 -21.44 -3.91
N LEU A 606 -20.19 -21.03 -3.14
CA LEU A 606 -20.21 -19.82 -2.34
C LEU A 606 -20.44 -20.23 -0.88
N SER A 607 -19.48 -19.96 0.00
CA SER A 607 -19.64 -20.19 1.44
C SER A 607 -19.83 -18.86 2.16
N TYR A 608 -20.94 -18.73 2.88
CA TYR A 608 -21.28 -17.57 3.70
C TYR A 608 -21.16 -17.93 5.17
N ILE A 609 -20.27 -17.24 5.90
CA ILE A 609 -20.11 -17.40 7.35
C ILE A 609 -20.68 -16.17 8.02
N ASN A 610 -21.70 -16.33 8.86
CA ASN A 610 -22.28 -15.25 9.65
C ASN A 610 -21.72 -15.28 11.08
N SER A 611 -20.83 -14.36 11.41
CA SER A 611 -20.24 -14.23 12.75
C SER A 611 -21.05 -13.33 13.69
N SER A 612 -22.30 -13.00 13.37
CA SER A 612 -23.17 -12.21 14.24
C SER A 612 -23.28 -12.86 15.64
N PRO A 613 -23.15 -12.09 16.72
CA PRO A 613 -23.22 -12.64 18.08
C PRO A 613 -24.63 -13.10 18.47
N GLY A 614 -25.67 -12.54 17.84
CA GLY A 614 -27.08 -12.84 18.08
C GLY A 614 -27.98 -12.17 17.03
N GLU A 615 -29.24 -11.89 17.40
CA GLU A 615 -30.26 -11.29 16.52
C GLU A 615 -30.56 -9.82 16.84
N THR A 616 -29.87 -9.23 17.81
CA THR A 616 -30.07 -7.83 18.18
C THR A 616 -29.48 -6.92 17.12
N PHE A 617 -30.28 -6.01 16.56
CA PHE A 617 -29.80 -4.97 15.66
C PHE A 617 -28.53 -4.29 16.23
N PRO A 618 -27.48 -4.05 15.43
CA PRO A 618 -27.40 -4.16 13.97
C PRO A 618 -27.10 -5.57 13.40
N THR A 619 -27.00 -6.58 14.27
CA THR A 619 -26.66 -7.98 13.94
C THR A 619 -27.90 -8.78 13.54
N GLY A 620 -27.73 -10.04 13.10
CA GLY A 620 -28.85 -10.98 12.95
C GLY A 620 -28.73 -11.92 11.76
N TYR A 621 -29.88 -12.41 11.30
CA TYR A 621 -29.98 -13.21 10.08
C TYR A 621 -29.52 -12.38 8.89
N TYR A 622 -28.63 -12.95 8.09
CA TYR A 622 -28.33 -12.38 6.78
C TYR A 622 -29.32 -12.94 5.77
N ARG A 623 -30.35 -12.15 5.46
CA ARG A 623 -31.34 -12.46 4.43
C ARG A 623 -30.83 -11.88 3.12
N ASN A 624 -30.44 -12.76 2.20
CA ASN A 624 -29.74 -12.36 1.00
C ASN A 624 -30.53 -12.80 -0.23
N TYR A 625 -30.71 -11.87 -1.16
CA TYR A 625 -31.06 -12.18 -2.53
C TYR A 625 -29.78 -12.15 -3.36
N LEU A 626 -29.20 -13.32 -3.60
CA LEU A 626 -28.01 -13.48 -4.41
C LEU A 626 -28.40 -13.54 -5.88
N GLN A 627 -27.67 -12.78 -6.69
CA GLN A 627 -27.75 -12.86 -8.14
C GLN A 627 -26.41 -13.28 -8.74
N LEU A 628 -26.48 -13.97 -9.88
CA LEU A 628 -25.32 -14.44 -10.63
C LEU A 628 -25.50 -14.13 -12.10
N LEU A 629 -24.56 -13.38 -12.70
CA LEU A 629 -24.46 -13.26 -14.15
C LEU A 629 -23.45 -14.25 -14.70
N LEU A 630 -23.88 -14.97 -15.73
CA LEU A 630 -23.11 -15.95 -16.50
C LEU A 630 -23.21 -15.61 -18.00
N PRO A 631 -22.36 -16.21 -18.87
CA PRO A 631 -22.55 -16.11 -20.31
C PRO A 631 -23.97 -16.54 -20.69
N LEU A 632 -24.63 -15.77 -21.55
CA LEU A 632 -26.05 -15.92 -21.92
C LEU A 632 -26.47 -17.37 -22.21
N ASN A 633 -25.61 -18.07 -22.93
CA ASN A 633 -25.86 -19.44 -23.40
C ASN A 633 -25.49 -20.54 -22.39
N SER A 634 -25.15 -20.19 -21.15
CA SER A 634 -24.85 -21.20 -20.12
C SER A 634 -26.08 -22.06 -19.82
N THR A 635 -25.87 -23.35 -19.58
CA THR A 635 -26.92 -24.28 -19.17
C THR A 635 -26.76 -24.60 -17.69
N ILE A 636 -27.76 -24.24 -16.87
CA ILE A 636 -27.76 -24.55 -15.44
C ILE A 636 -28.14 -26.01 -15.25
N LYS A 637 -27.32 -26.75 -14.49
CA LYS A 637 -27.55 -28.15 -14.18
C LYS A 637 -28.26 -28.31 -12.84
N THR A 638 -27.68 -27.73 -11.79
CA THR A 638 -28.21 -27.86 -10.43
C THR A 638 -27.84 -26.64 -9.59
N ILE A 639 -28.75 -26.23 -8.71
CA ILE A 639 -28.51 -25.23 -7.67
C ILE A 639 -28.86 -25.86 -6.33
N THR A 640 -27.94 -25.85 -5.37
CA THR A 640 -28.18 -26.44 -4.05
C THR A 640 -27.78 -25.49 -2.93
N LYS A 641 -28.55 -25.48 -1.84
CA LYS A 641 -28.20 -24.86 -0.55
C LYS A 641 -27.93 -25.98 0.46
N ASP A 642 -26.72 -26.02 1.01
CA ASP A 642 -26.29 -27.05 1.98
C ASP A 642 -26.59 -28.49 1.50
N GLY A 643 -26.44 -28.72 0.19
CA GLY A 643 -26.72 -30.01 -0.46
C GLY A 643 -28.19 -30.26 -0.82
N VAL A 644 -29.12 -29.39 -0.43
CA VAL A 644 -30.55 -29.48 -0.76
C VAL A 644 -30.83 -28.71 -2.06
N LEU A 645 -31.52 -29.34 -3.01
CA LEU A 645 -31.90 -28.72 -4.29
C LEU A 645 -32.80 -27.49 -4.07
N LEU A 646 -32.51 -26.40 -4.78
CA LEU A 646 -33.35 -25.21 -4.83
C LEU A 646 -34.09 -25.16 -6.17
N GLU A 647 -35.43 -25.17 -6.11
CA GLU A 647 -36.30 -25.06 -7.29
C GLU A 647 -36.86 -23.65 -7.49
N ASP A 648 -37.06 -22.88 -6.41
CA ASP A 648 -37.52 -21.48 -6.47
C ASP A 648 -36.32 -20.56 -6.76
N VAL A 649 -36.06 -20.37 -8.06
CA VAL A 649 -34.94 -19.56 -8.56
C VAL A 649 -35.45 -18.68 -9.69
N ASP A 650 -35.20 -17.38 -9.58
CA ASP A 650 -35.49 -16.42 -10.63
C ASP A 650 -34.47 -16.59 -11.77
N GLN A 651 -34.94 -16.64 -13.02
CA GLN A 651 -34.08 -16.71 -14.19
C GLN A 651 -34.48 -15.66 -15.22
N LYS A 652 -33.49 -14.97 -15.78
CA LYS A 652 -33.67 -13.99 -16.86
C LYS A 652 -32.51 -14.12 -17.84
N ASP A 653 -32.83 -14.36 -19.11
CA ASP A 653 -31.87 -14.41 -20.21
C ASP A 653 -32.03 -13.12 -21.04
N ASP A 654 -31.07 -12.20 -20.92
CA ASP A 654 -31.05 -10.89 -21.60
C ASP A 654 -29.69 -10.70 -22.29
N LEU A 655 -28.88 -9.72 -21.88
CA LEU A 655 -27.45 -9.66 -22.26
C LEU A 655 -26.63 -10.80 -21.62
N TYR A 656 -27.08 -11.28 -20.46
CA TYR A 656 -26.46 -12.35 -19.68
C TYR A 656 -27.52 -13.35 -19.24
N LYS A 657 -27.09 -14.55 -18.88
CA LYS A 657 -27.91 -15.48 -18.11
C LYS A 657 -27.84 -15.06 -16.66
N THR A 658 -28.96 -14.60 -16.12
CA THR A 658 -29.10 -14.13 -14.75
C THR A 658 -29.84 -15.16 -13.93
N ILE A 659 -29.28 -15.51 -12.78
CA ILE A 659 -29.91 -16.38 -11.78
C ILE A 659 -30.09 -15.57 -10.51
N GLY A 660 -31.28 -15.55 -9.92
CA GLY A 660 -31.58 -14.92 -8.64
C GLY A 660 -32.13 -15.92 -7.63
N LEU A 661 -31.61 -15.93 -6.41
CA LEU A 661 -32.08 -16.84 -5.37
C LEU A 661 -32.04 -16.19 -3.98
N TYR A 662 -33.09 -16.45 -3.20
CA TYR A 662 -33.19 -16.01 -1.81
C TYR A 662 -32.71 -17.09 -0.85
N PHE A 663 -31.92 -16.70 0.16
CA PHE A 663 -31.58 -17.58 1.27
C PHE A 663 -31.26 -16.77 2.53
N GLU A 664 -31.22 -17.47 3.66
CA GLU A 664 -30.86 -16.91 4.95
C GLU A 664 -29.64 -17.61 5.53
N VAL A 665 -28.76 -16.83 6.17
CA VAL A 665 -27.63 -17.31 6.98
C VAL A 665 -27.86 -16.92 8.44
N PRO A 666 -28.23 -17.87 9.32
CA PRO A 666 -28.43 -17.58 10.73
C PRO A 666 -27.14 -17.14 11.44
N PRO A 667 -27.23 -16.40 12.57
CA PRO A 667 -26.06 -16.06 13.38
C PRO A 667 -25.23 -17.29 13.78
N LYS A 668 -23.91 -17.18 13.73
CA LYS A 668 -22.92 -18.23 14.03
C LYS A 668 -23.03 -19.49 13.16
N LYS A 669 -23.71 -19.40 12.02
CA LYS A 669 -23.84 -20.51 11.06
C LYS A 669 -23.08 -20.20 9.77
N THR A 670 -22.83 -21.27 9.03
CA THR A 670 -22.30 -21.23 7.68
C THR A 670 -23.35 -21.83 6.76
N VAL A 671 -23.54 -21.22 5.59
CA VAL A 671 -24.41 -21.73 4.52
C VAL A 671 -23.61 -21.79 3.24
N GLU A 672 -23.72 -22.89 2.51
CA GLU A 672 -23.06 -23.12 1.24
C GLU A 672 -24.08 -23.14 0.09
N ILE A 673 -23.86 -22.30 -0.93
CA ILE A 673 -24.60 -22.33 -2.19
C ILE A 673 -23.70 -22.92 -3.26
N LYS A 674 -24.17 -23.96 -3.97
CA LYS A 674 -23.47 -24.55 -5.12
C LYS A 674 -24.31 -24.43 -6.37
N ILE A 675 -23.68 -23.98 -7.45
CA ILE A 675 -24.29 -23.79 -8.76
C ILE A 675 -23.44 -24.55 -9.77
N ALA A 676 -23.99 -25.64 -10.30
CA ALA A 676 -23.39 -26.39 -11.39
C ALA A 676 -23.97 -25.92 -12.72
N TYR A 677 -23.11 -25.54 -13.65
CA TYR A 677 -23.51 -25.09 -14.98
C TYR A 677 -22.49 -25.53 -16.04
N GLN A 678 -22.87 -25.43 -17.30
CA GLN A 678 -22.02 -25.78 -18.44
C GLN A 678 -22.07 -24.67 -19.48
N LEU A 679 -20.93 -24.32 -20.05
CA LEU A 679 -20.87 -23.42 -21.20
C LEU A 679 -21.35 -24.15 -22.46
N GLN A 680 -22.05 -23.44 -23.34
CA GLN A 680 -22.48 -24.01 -24.62
C GLN A 680 -21.31 -24.21 -25.58
N GLU A 681 -20.37 -23.27 -25.61
CA GLU A 681 -19.20 -23.35 -26.47
C GLU A 681 -18.20 -24.38 -25.92
N LYS A 682 -17.67 -25.21 -26.83
CA LYS A 682 -16.69 -26.24 -26.50
C LYS A 682 -15.28 -25.79 -26.86
N LEU A 683 -14.32 -26.29 -26.09
CA LEU A 683 -12.91 -26.22 -26.45
C LEU A 683 -12.65 -27.07 -27.71
N THR A 684 -12.13 -26.44 -28.76
CA THR A 684 -11.85 -27.05 -30.07
C THR A 684 -10.53 -26.49 -30.60
N GLY A 685 -9.58 -27.36 -30.95
CA GLY A 685 -8.24 -26.95 -31.38
C GLY A 685 -7.50 -26.12 -30.33
N ASP A 686 -6.74 -25.13 -30.83
CA ASP A 686 -6.06 -24.12 -30.02
C ASP A 686 -7.00 -22.94 -29.74
N LYS A 687 -7.31 -22.69 -28.47
CA LYS A 687 -8.09 -21.52 -28.05
C LYS A 687 -7.51 -20.84 -26.81
N LEU A 688 -7.68 -19.52 -26.79
CA LEU A 688 -7.54 -18.71 -25.60
C LEU A 688 -8.83 -18.79 -24.78
N TYR A 689 -8.78 -19.42 -23.62
CA TYR A 689 -9.84 -19.35 -22.64
C TYR A 689 -9.64 -18.13 -21.74
N GLN A 690 -10.63 -17.24 -21.73
CA GLN A 690 -10.65 -16.04 -20.91
C GLN A 690 -11.79 -16.10 -19.90
N LEU A 691 -11.47 -16.24 -18.61
CA LEU A 691 -12.43 -16.14 -17.52
C LEU A 691 -12.35 -14.76 -16.88
N VAL A 692 -13.47 -14.02 -16.89
CA VAL A 692 -13.62 -12.75 -16.18
C VAL A 692 -14.44 -12.98 -14.91
N VAL A 693 -13.85 -12.73 -13.74
CA VAL A 693 -14.53 -12.75 -12.45
C VAL A 693 -14.66 -11.32 -11.94
N GLN A 694 -15.89 -10.82 -11.88
CA GLN A 694 -16.17 -9.43 -11.53
C GLN A 694 -16.50 -9.27 -10.04
N LYS A 695 -15.95 -8.23 -9.42
CA LYS A 695 -16.24 -7.81 -8.05
C LYS A 695 -17.48 -6.91 -8.02
N GLN A 696 -18.34 -7.12 -7.03
CA GLN A 696 -19.49 -6.27 -6.72
C GLN A 696 -19.06 -4.97 -6.02
N ILE A 697 -19.71 -3.86 -6.35
CA ILE A 697 -19.56 -2.55 -5.69
C ILE A 697 -19.83 -2.69 -4.18
N GLY A 698 -19.02 -2.05 -3.33
CA GLY A 698 -19.18 -2.02 -1.87
C GLY A 698 -18.98 -3.35 -1.12
N SER A 699 -18.88 -4.48 -1.82
CA SER A 699 -18.65 -5.79 -1.20
C SER A 699 -17.27 -5.86 -0.52
N SER A 700 -17.18 -6.61 0.58
CA SER A 700 -15.90 -6.95 1.20
C SER A 700 -15.03 -7.78 0.25
N ASN A 701 -13.70 -7.73 0.44
CA ASN A 701 -12.80 -8.57 -0.32
C ASN A 701 -13.00 -10.03 0.11
N SER A 702 -13.23 -10.91 -0.86
CA SER A 702 -13.49 -12.33 -0.63
C SER A 702 -12.34 -13.17 -1.17
N ASP A 703 -12.03 -14.28 -0.53
CA ASP A 703 -11.07 -15.23 -1.06
C ASP A 703 -11.67 -15.95 -2.27
N LEU A 704 -10.85 -16.15 -3.31
CA LEU A 704 -11.21 -16.82 -4.54
C LEU A 704 -10.23 -17.96 -4.82
N VAL A 705 -10.76 -19.17 -4.89
CA VAL A 705 -10.06 -20.37 -5.33
C VAL A 705 -10.55 -20.74 -6.72
N LEU A 706 -9.62 -20.91 -7.64
CA LEU A 706 -9.87 -21.47 -8.97
C LEU A 706 -9.23 -22.84 -9.05
N GLN A 707 -9.99 -23.83 -9.52
CA GLN A 707 -9.51 -25.18 -9.80
C GLN A 707 -9.89 -25.55 -11.22
N PHE A 708 -8.90 -25.82 -12.07
CA PHE A 708 -9.13 -26.39 -13.40
C PHE A 708 -8.71 -27.85 -13.42
N SER A 709 -9.60 -28.72 -13.87
CA SER A 709 -9.33 -30.13 -14.12
C SER A 709 -9.41 -30.37 -15.63
N LEU A 710 -8.27 -30.70 -16.23
CA LEU A 710 -8.13 -30.87 -17.68
C LEU A 710 -8.03 -32.36 -18.03
N ALA A 711 -8.76 -32.79 -19.05
CA ALA A 711 -8.60 -34.12 -19.62
C ALA A 711 -7.18 -34.32 -20.20
N LYS A 712 -6.73 -35.58 -20.29
CA LYS A 712 -5.36 -35.92 -20.71
C LYS A 712 -4.98 -35.43 -22.13
N ASN A 713 -5.97 -35.25 -23.01
CA ASN A 713 -5.76 -34.74 -24.36
C ASN A 713 -5.74 -33.20 -24.44
N ILE A 714 -5.88 -32.50 -23.31
CA ILE A 714 -5.86 -31.03 -23.24
C ILE A 714 -4.60 -30.59 -22.50
N THR A 715 -3.85 -29.68 -23.11
CA THR A 715 -2.62 -29.12 -22.54
C THR A 715 -2.74 -27.62 -22.37
N LEU A 716 -2.32 -27.12 -21.20
CA LEU A 716 -2.13 -25.70 -20.93
C LEU A 716 -0.76 -25.25 -21.44
N THR A 717 -0.70 -24.33 -22.41
CA THR A 717 0.55 -23.83 -22.98
C THR A 717 1.04 -22.55 -22.32
N ASN A 718 0.11 -21.61 -22.06
CA ASN A 718 0.43 -20.29 -21.52
C ASN A 718 -0.69 -19.77 -20.61
N HIS A 719 -0.35 -18.86 -19.70
CA HIS A 719 -1.28 -18.28 -18.73
C HIS A 719 -0.73 -17.00 -18.10
N ASN A 720 -1.63 -16.15 -17.58
CA ASN A 720 -1.27 -14.86 -16.96
C ASN A 720 -1.22 -14.86 -15.42
N PHE A 721 -1.29 -16.03 -14.78
CA PHE A 721 -1.26 -16.18 -13.31
C PHE A 721 -0.13 -17.15 -12.88
N SER A 722 0.02 -17.42 -11.57
CA SER A 722 1.05 -18.34 -11.06
C SER A 722 0.40 -19.49 -10.28
N PRO A 723 -0.13 -20.51 -10.99
CA PRO A 723 -0.83 -21.62 -10.36
C PRO A 723 0.11 -22.66 -9.76
N ILE A 724 -0.47 -23.51 -8.92
CA ILE A 724 0.11 -24.79 -8.50
C ILE A 724 -0.46 -25.85 -9.44
N VAL A 725 0.42 -26.58 -10.14
CA VAL A 725 0.01 -27.64 -11.09
C VAL A 725 0.41 -29.00 -10.52
N LYS A 726 -0.55 -29.92 -10.44
CA LYS A 726 -0.33 -31.30 -10.01
C LYS A 726 -1.31 -32.24 -10.73
N ASP A 727 -0.80 -33.28 -11.37
CA ASP A 727 -1.61 -34.38 -11.94
C ASP A 727 -2.82 -33.93 -12.81
N SER A 728 -2.60 -32.97 -13.73
CA SER A 728 -3.63 -32.34 -14.58
C SER A 728 -4.67 -31.47 -13.87
N GLU A 729 -4.44 -31.16 -12.59
CA GLU A 729 -5.16 -30.10 -11.86
C GLU A 729 -4.31 -28.84 -11.75
N ILE A 730 -4.95 -27.70 -12.02
CA ILE A 730 -4.37 -26.36 -11.88
C ILE A 730 -5.14 -25.66 -10.78
N VAL A 731 -4.47 -25.28 -9.70
CA VAL A 731 -5.09 -24.58 -8.57
C VAL A 731 -4.46 -23.20 -8.41
N TYR A 732 -5.30 -22.18 -8.27
CA TYR A 732 -4.87 -20.82 -8.02
C TYR A 732 -5.71 -20.18 -6.91
N ASN A 733 -5.03 -19.67 -5.90
CA ASN A 733 -5.64 -18.97 -4.76
C ASN A 733 -5.32 -17.48 -4.87
N THR A 734 -6.36 -16.65 -4.76
CA THR A 734 -6.24 -15.20 -4.79
C THR A 734 -7.34 -14.55 -3.96
N SER A 735 -7.36 -13.22 -3.91
CA SER A 735 -8.45 -12.46 -3.32
C SER A 735 -9.15 -11.65 -4.42
N LEU A 736 -10.48 -11.65 -4.41
CA LEU A 736 -11.32 -10.81 -5.26
C LEU A 736 -11.40 -9.39 -4.67
N SER A 737 -10.25 -8.72 -4.64
CA SER A 737 -10.10 -7.32 -4.26
C SER A 737 -10.26 -6.35 -5.44
N THR A 738 -10.24 -6.87 -6.66
CA THR A 738 -10.45 -6.17 -7.93
C THR A 738 -11.16 -7.13 -8.87
N ASP A 739 -11.64 -6.64 -10.01
CA ASP A 739 -11.96 -7.53 -11.12
C ASP A 739 -10.73 -8.35 -11.52
N LYS A 740 -10.95 -9.61 -11.87
CA LYS A 740 -9.89 -10.55 -12.25
C LYS A 740 -10.15 -11.09 -13.64
N ILE A 741 -9.13 -11.07 -14.48
CA ILE A 741 -9.14 -11.63 -15.82
C ILE A 741 -8.08 -12.72 -15.87
N PHE A 742 -8.52 -13.96 -16.07
CA PHE A 742 -7.66 -15.13 -16.18
C PHE A 742 -7.59 -15.53 -17.64
N LEU A 743 -6.37 -15.63 -18.16
CA LEU A 743 -6.09 -16.05 -19.52
C LEU A 743 -5.37 -17.39 -19.47
N MET A 744 -5.84 -18.35 -20.27
CA MET A 744 -5.24 -19.66 -20.46
C MET A 744 -5.26 -20.04 -21.93
N GLU A 745 -4.11 -20.28 -22.52
CA GLU A 745 -4.03 -20.90 -23.85
C GLU A 745 -4.15 -22.42 -23.67
N LEU A 746 -5.20 -22.99 -24.26
CA LEU A 746 -5.52 -24.40 -24.17
C LEU A 746 -5.47 -25.02 -25.57
N ASN A 747 -4.68 -26.08 -25.70
CA ASN A 747 -4.65 -26.92 -26.89
C ASN A 747 -5.36 -28.24 -26.59
N LYS A 748 -6.36 -28.58 -27.41
CA LYS A 748 -6.96 -29.91 -27.44
C LYS A 748 -6.34 -30.73 -28.57
N ASN A 749 -5.51 -31.71 -28.21
CA ASN A 749 -4.96 -32.68 -29.15
C ASN A 749 -6.09 -33.61 -29.65
N GLU A 750 -6.11 -33.87 -30.96
CA GLU A 750 -7.06 -34.79 -31.60
C GLU A 750 -6.90 -36.24 -31.12
#